data_AF-A0A7G9FLP9-F1
#
_entry.id   AF-A0A7G9FLP9-F1
#
_cell.length_a   1.000
_cell.length_b   1.000
_cell.length_c   1.000
_cell.angle_alpha   90.00
_cell.angle_beta   90.00
_cell.angle_gamma   90.00
#
_symmetry.space_group_name_H-M   'P 1'
#
loop_
_entity.id
_entity.type
_entity.pdbx_description
1 polymer ?
#
loop_
_entity_poly.entity_id
_entity_poly.type
_entity_poly.pdbx_seq_one_letter_code
_entity_poly.pdbx_strand_id
1 'polypeptide(L)'
;MKKMENRVLKATNKIEKSCAFGAIRKGMIMLIPLLVVGYGALMIMSLPIAGYQDFIAHIWSGHVMDMLQFIYHGVNDIFAVLLAVTTSVSYALIKSRKKSGFVEPGDAIVLAVVTLASFAGCAGIQYGSFSIKAFSNMNTFTALFVSLGAGFLYFKLKDINFMSVRNKEIDTDSGYMHAINGIGCTLGILFVFNLFHQVLYVTSGVNGVQELFELGVNRLFGSIDNNFWSGILIIVETHVFWFFGVHGNNVLDVVIKQNFSDVSVGIFSKSFQDVFVIMGGTGVMICLVIAVLLFAKTKSLRNVAGMAAPAVLFNISEIALFGVPVILNPIFIVPFLVVPILNFLITYAAMYFDIVPHVVASVEWTTPVLLSGYQATGSWKGVVLQLICIVIGVFVYRPFIRMFEMQRRQQMIQNVNQLVEEYKKQEESGVLFAFTKREDVCGNTARLLAGELKEAIENHSLFLMYQPQVDKNGHCSGAEALIRWNHPVFGNIYPPLIIQLAKELGIMHALDAAILDEAAAARARLTDYVDESFDISVNLTNASLQWDGLVEAVENSVKTHGISCSQLCLEITEQDAISSTEDVVHKIEELKAHGHRFLIDDFGMGHTSLLYLQTGFFAVVKLDGSLTRNVLENETNAEIIGSITKLGESIHFTTIAEWVESKEQLEKLKALGCDVFQGAYYSRAIGYEDLVEWLISYRDS
;
A
#
# COMPACT_ATOMS: atom_id res chain seq x y z
N MET A 1 -0.37 -0.03 27.45
CA MET A 1 -0.64 0.18 26.01
C MET A 1 0.64 0.24 25.16
N LYS A 2 1.47 1.29 25.21
CA LYS A 2 2.68 1.42 24.35
C LYS A 2 3.65 0.21 24.32
N LYS A 3 3.90 -0.45 25.46
CA LYS A 3 4.77 -1.65 25.52
C LYS A 3 4.13 -2.89 24.85
N MET A 4 2.81 -2.99 24.91
CA MET A 4 2.03 -4.06 24.26
C MET A 4 1.94 -3.79 22.75
N GLU A 5 1.62 -2.54 22.36
CA GLU A 5 1.64 -2.07 20.97
C GLU A 5 2.99 -2.36 20.31
N ASN A 6 4.11 -2.04 20.95
CA ASN A 6 5.44 -2.32 20.41
C ASN A 6 5.75 -3.82 20.26
N ARG A 7 5.25 -4.68 21.16
CA ARG A 7 5.41 -6.14 21.03
C ARG A 7 4.56 -6.69 19.88
N VAL A 8 3.31 -6.23 19.77
CA VAL A 8 2.40 -6.60 18.68
C VAL A 8 2.95 -6.15 17.33
N LEU A 9 3.49 -4.94 17.23
CA LEU A 9 4.14 -4.44 16.01
C LEU A 9 5.35 -5.31 15.60
N LYS A 10 6.23 -5.67 16.56
CA LYS A 10 7.37 -6.55 16.28
C LYS A 10 6.94 -7.94 15.80
N ALA A 11 5.91 -8.52 16.43
CA ALA A 11 5.36 -9.80 16.02
C ALA A 11 4.74 -9.72 14.61
N THR A 12 4.00 -8.65 14.34
CA THR A 12 3.39 -8.40 13.03
C THR A 12 4.44 -8.26 11.94
N ASN A 13 5.48 -7.46 12.16
CA ASN A 13 6.57 -7.32 11.19
C ASN A 13 7.31 -8.64 10.94
N LYS A 14 7.42 -9.52 11.94
CA LYS A 14 8.03 -10.85 11.77
C LYS A 14 7.15 -11.79 10.92
N ILE A 15 5.83 -11.77 11.15
CA ILE A 15 4.86 -12.56 10.39
C ILE A 15 4.76 -12.05 8.94
N GLU A 16 4.74 -10.73 8.73
CA GLU A 16 4.73 -10.13 7.40
C GLU A 16 6.01 -10.40 6.60
N LYS A 17 7.15 -10.56 7.28
CA LYS A 17 8.39 -10.98 6.63
C LYS A 17 8.39 -12.46 6.21
N SER A 18 7.49 -13.29 6.74
CA SER A 18 7.38 -14.71 6.34
C SER A 18 6.81 -14.84 4.93
N CYS A 19 7.49 -15.62 4.08
CA CYS A 19 6.98 -15.93 2.74
C CYS A 19 5.69 -16.74 2.80
N ALA A 20 5.61 -17.71 3.73
CA ALA A 20 4.45 -18.58 3.87
C ALA A 20 3.20 -17.81 4.30
N PHE A 21 3.27 -17.04 5.39
CA PHE A 21 2.12 -16.26 5.85
C PHE A 21 1.69 -15.18 4.86
N GLY A 22 2.65 -14.52 4.20
CA GLY A 22 2.36 -13.58 3.11
C GLY A 22 1.65 -14.24 1.94
N ALA A 23 2.04 -15.47 1.57
CA ALA A 23 1.42 -16.24 0.49
C ALA A 23 -0.02 -16.65 0.81
N ILE A 24 -0.28 -17.16 2.02
CA ILE A 24 -1.64 -17.52 2.47
C ILE A 24 -2.55 -16.29 2.40
N ARG A 25 -2.12 -15.18 3.01
CA ARG A 25 -2.92 -13.95 3.07
C ARG A 25 -3.22 -13.42 1.67
N LYS A 26 -2.21 -13.33 0.80
CA LYS A 26 -2.37 -12.82 -0.57
C LYS A 26 -3.23 -13.77 -1.41
N GLY A 27 -3.06 -15.09 -1.26
CA GLY A 27 -3.87 -16.10 -1.93
C GLY A 27 -5.35 -15.95 -1.59
N MET A 28 -5.69 -15.83 -0.31
CA MET A 28 -7.07 -15.62 0.14
C MET A 28 -7.67 -14.30 -0.36
N ILE A 29 -6.90 -13.21 -0.36
CA ILE A 29 -7.36 -11.91 -0.88
C ILE A 29 -7.72 -12.00 -2.37
N MET A 30 -6.95 -12.77 -3.17
CA MET A 30 -7.23 -12.96 -4.59
C MET A 30 -8.53 -13.73 -4.85
N LEU A 31 -9.08 -14.44 -3.86
CA LEU A 31 -10.36 -15.16 -3.98
C LEU A 31 -11.58 -14.26 -3.71
N ILE A 32 -11.41 -13.06 -3.14
CA ILE A 32 -12.52 -12.19 -2.74
C ILE A 32 -13.56 -11.98 -3.86
N PRO A 33 -13.19 -11.67 -5.13
CA PRO A 33 -14.18 -11.46 -6.18
C PRO A 33 -15.09 -12.68 -6.38
N LEU A 34 -14.51 -13.88 -6.37
CA LEU A 34 -15.25 -15.11 -6.55
C LEU A 34 -16.12 -15.44 -5.33
N LEU A 35 -15.61 -15.18 -4.13
CA LEU A 35 -16.35 -15.40 -2.89
C LEU A 35 -17.55 -14.48 -2.75
N VAL A 36 -17.41 -13.21 -3.16
CA VAL A 36 -18.53 -12.26 -3.19
C VAL A 36 -19.65 -12.78 -4.09
N VAL A 37 -19.31 -13.33 -5.26
CA VAL A 37 -20.30 -13.87 -6.20
C VAL A 37 -20.92 -15.17 -5.68
N GLY A 38 -20.09 -16.15 -5.28
CA GLY A 38 -20.54 -17.46 -4.81
C GLY A 38 -21.40 -17.39 -3.56
N TYR A 39 -20.92 -16.68 -2.52
CA TYR A 39 -21.68 -16.52 -1.30
C TYR A 39 -22.81 -15.48 -1.41
N GLY A 40 -22.74 -14.57 -2.38
CA GLY A 40 -23.86 -13.73 -2.76
C GLY A 40 -25.04 -14.58 -3.26
N ALA A 41 -24.78 -15.59 -4.10
CA ALA A 41 -25.80 -16.54 -4.52
C ALA A 41 -26.36 -17.33 -3.33
N LEU A 42 -25.49 -17.82 -2.43
CA LEU A 42 -25.93 -18.49 -1.20
C LEU A 42 -26.88 -17.61 -0.37
N MET A 43 -26.53 -16.35 -0.16
CA MET A 43 -27.36 -15.39 0.58
C MET A 43 -28.75 -15.23 -0.05
N ILE A 44 -28.84 -15.10 -1.37
CA ILE A 44 -30.11 -14.99 -2.10
C ILE A 44 -30.95 -16.26 -1.93
N MET A 45 -30.32 -17.44 -1.95
CA MET A 45 -31.01 -18.72 -1.71
C MET A 45 -31.47 -18.88 -0.25
N SER A 46 -30.75 -18.29 0.70
CA SER A 46 -30.91 -18.55 2.15
C SER A 46 -31.92 -17.64 2.87
N LEU A 47 -32.63 -16.75 2.16
CA LEU A 47 -33.57 -15.81 2.77
C LEU A 47 -34.72 -16.53 3.51
N PRO A 48 -34.81 -16.45 4.85
CA PRO A 48 -35.71 -17.28 5.64
C PRO A 48 -37.13 -16.69 5.71
N ILE A 49 -37.74 -16.47 4.54
CA ILE A 49 -39.12 -15.98 4.39
C ILE A 49 -39.88 -17.06 3.63
N ALA A 50 -40.89 -17.67 4.26
CA ALA A 50 -41.63 -18.80 3.68
C ALA A 50 -42.16 -18.49 2.26
N GLY A 51 -42.84 -17.35 2.09
CA GLY A 51 -43.35 -16.94 0.78
C GLY A 51 -42.25 -16.63 -0.26
N TYR A 52 -41.05 -16.25 0.18
CA TYR A 52 -39.90 -16.08 -0.72
C TYR A 52 -39.33 -17.42 -1.16
N GLN A 53 -39.20 -18.37 -0.22
CA GLN A 53 -38.72 -19.73 -0.52
C GLN A 53 -39.65 -20.44 -1.52
N ASP A 54 -40.97 -20.30 -1.35
CA ASP A 54 -41.94 -20.80 -2.31
C ASP A 54 -41.83 -20.09 -3.67
N PHE A 55 -41.69 -18.76 -3.66
CA PHE A 55 -41.54 -17.97 -4.88
C PHE A 55 -40.28 -18.35 -5.68
N ILE A 56 -39.12 -18.39 -5.04
CA ILE A 56 -37.85 -18.67 -5.71
C ILE A 56 -37.74 -20.13 -6.19
N ALA A 57 -38.42 -21.06 -5.50
CA ALA A 57 -38.50 -22.45 -5.93
C ALA A 57 -39.37 -22.65 -7.17
N HIS A 58 -40.38 -21.80 -7.39
CA HIS A 58 -41.33 -21.96 -8.50
C HIS A 58 -41.15 -20.94 -9.63
N ILE A 59 -40.44 -19.84 -9.40
CA ILE A 59 -40.18 -18.83 -10.43
C ILE A 59 -39.44 -19.49 -11.60
N TRP A 60 -39.96 -19.29 -12.80
CA TRP A 60 -39.43 -19.89 -14.02
C TRP A 60 -39.21 -21.41 -13.90
N SER A 61 -40.15 -22.11 -13.27
CA SER A 61 -40.10 -23.57 -13.06
C SER A 61 -38.88 -24.04 -12.24
N GLY A 62 -38.35 -23.18 -11.37
CA GLY A 62 -37.21 -23.50 -10.50
C GLY A 62 -35.83 -23.24 -11.12
N HIS A 63 -35.76 -22.86 -12.40
CA HIS A 63 -34.48 -22.61 -13.07
C HIS A 63 -33.66 -21.47 -12.46
N VAL A 64 -34.30 -20.51 -11.80
CA VAL A 64 -33.58 -19.47 -11.05
C VAL A 64 -32.80 -20.06 -9.88
N MET A 65 -33.39 -21.04 -9.17
CA MET A 65 -32.69 -21.77 -8.11
C MET A 65 -31.50 -22.54 -8.69
N ASP A 66 -31.68 -23.25 -9.80
CA ASP A 66 -30.60 -23.97 -10.47
C ASP A 66 -29.44 -23.04 -10.88
N MET A 67 -29.74 -21.84 -11.39
CA MET A 67 -28.73 -20.84 -11.73
C MET A 67 -27.94 -20.35 -10.50
N LEU A 68 -28.63 -20.09 -9.38
CA LEU A 68 -27.98 -19.68 -8.14
C LEU A 68 -27.13 -20.81 -7.54
N GLN A 69 -27.63 -22.05 -7.59
CA GLN A 69 -26.90 -23.24 -7.18
C GLN A 69 -25.66 -23.47 -8.04
N PHE A 70 -25.76 -23.29 -9.37
CA PHE A 70 -24.60 -23.36 -10.27
C PHE A 70 -23.50 -22.38 -9.86
N ILE A 71 -23.88 -21.13 -9.56
CA ILE A 71 -22.94 -20.10 -9.10
C ILE A 71 -22.31 -20.51 -7.76
N TYR A 72 -23.11 -20.94 -6.79
CA TYR A 72 -22.61 -21.31 -5.46
C TYR A 72 -21.69 -22.54 -5.50
N HIS A 73 -22.14 -23.64 -6.10
CA HIS A 73 -21.37 -24.88 -6.20
C HIS A 73 -20.10 -24.71 -7.05
N GLY A 74 -20.16 -23.87 -8.10
CA GLY A 74 -19.01 -23.50 -8.91
C GLY A 74 -17.90 -22.77 -8.13
N VAL A 75 -18.20 -22.23 -6.95
CA VAL A 75 -17.22 -21.59 -6.06
C VAL A 75 -16.88 -22.48 -4.87
N ASN A 76 -17.89 -22.96 -4.16
CA ASN A 76 -17.73 -23.67 -2.89
C ASN A 76 -17.06 -25.04 -3.06
N ASP A 77 -17.45 -25.80 -4.09
CA ASP A 77 -17.04 -27.20 -4.24
C ASP A 77 -15.62 -27.35 -4.84
N ILE A 78 -15.07 -26.27 -5.38
CA ILE A 78 -13.68 -26.18 -5.85
C ILE A 78 -12.82 -25.22 -5.01
N PHE A 79 -13.33 -24.73 -3.88
CA PHE A 79 -12.67 -23.70 -3.09
C PHE A 79 -11.24 -24.07 -2.68
N ALA A 80 -11.00 -25.32 -2.25
CA ALA A 80 -9.65 -25.76 -1.87
C ALA A 80 -8.68 -25.79 -3.06
N VAL A 81 -9.17 -26.11 -4.26
CA VAL A 81 -8.38 -26.05 -5.50
C VAL A 81 -7.94 -24.61 -5.78
N LEU A 82 -8.89 -23.67 -5.72
CA LEU A 82 -8.63 -22.25 -5.96
C LEU A 82 -7.67 -21.67 -4.91
N LEU A 83 -7.82 -22.08 -3.64
CA LEU A 83 -6.92 -21.69 -2.57
C LEU A 83 -5.50 -22.24 -2.77
N ALA A 84 -5.35 -23.49 -3.21
CA ALA A 84 -4.04 -24.07 -3.50
C ALA A 84 -3.32 -23.32 -4.63
N VAL A 85 -4.03 -22.97 -5.70
CA VAL A 85 -3.48 -22.22 -6.85
C VAL A 85 -3.10 -20.80 -6.43
N THR A 86 -4.03 -20.04 -5.84
CA THR A 86 -3.77 -18.65 -5.46
C THR A 86 -2.67 -18.51 -4.41
N THR A 87 -2.58 -19.44 -3.46
CA THR A 87 -1.52 -19.48 -2.44
C THR A 87 -0.16 -19.83 -3.04
N SER A 88 -0.09 -20.82 -3.94
CA SER A 88 1.16 -21.22 -4.59
C SER A 88 1.70 -20.15 -5.54
N VAL A 89 0.83 -19.53 -6.36
CA VAL A 89 1.18 -18.35 -7.17
C VAL A 89 1.69 -17.23 -6.27
N SER A 90 0.97 -16.90 -5.20
CA SER A 90 1.40 -15.86 -4.26
C SER A 90 2.75 -16.17 -3.62
N TYR A 91 3.02 -17.45 -3.30
CA TYR A 91 4.30 -17.89 -2.77
C TYR A 91 5.44 -17.64 -3.76
N ALA A 92 5.27 -18.04 -5.03
CA ALA A 92 6.26 -17.80 -6.08
C ALA A 92 6.56 -16.31 -6.26
N LEU A 93 5.51 -15.48 -6.40
CA LEU A 93 5.67 -14.04 -6.60
C LEU A 93 6.45 -13.38 -5.45
N ILE A 94 6.17 -13.76 -4.20
CA ILE A 94 6.86 -13.21 -3.02
C ILE A 94 8.31 -13.70 -2.96
N LYS A 95 8.56 -14.98 -3.28
CA LYS A 95 9.88 -15.59 -3.17
C LYS A 95 10.81 -15.15 -4.29
N SER A 96 10.35 -15.10 -5.54
CA SER A 96 11.13 -14.62 -6.69
C SER A 96 11.51 -13.14 -6.49
N ARG A 97 10.55 -12.29 -6.08
CA ARG A 97 10.84 -10.89 -5.76
C ARG A 97 11.92 -10.73 -4.68
N LYS A 98 11.91 -11.57 -3.63
CA LYS A 98 12.93 -11.54 -2.57
C LYS A 98 14.31 -12.00 -3.04
N LYS A 99 14.40 -12.82 -4.09
CA LYS A 99 15.65 -13.45 -4.53
C LYS A 99 16.30 -12.70 -5.70
N SER A 100 15.52 -12.34 -6.72
CA SER A 100 16.01 -11.70 -7.95
C SER A 100 15.65 -10.23 -8.06
N GLY A 101 14.86 -9.68 -7.14
CA GLY A 101 14.37 -8.29 -7.20
C GLY A 101 13.22 -8.08 -8.19
N PHE A 102 12.99 -9.03 -9.09
CA PHE A 102 11.93 -9.01 -10.11
C PHE A 102 10.94 -10.16 -9.92
N VAL A 103 9.78 -10.04 -10.56
CA VAL A 103 8.79 -11.11 -10.62
C VAL A 103 9.09 -12.00 -11.82
N GLU A 104 9.31 -13.29 -11.60
CA GLU A 104 9.45 -14.30 -12.67
C GLU A 104 8.10 -15.01 -12.88
N PRO A 105 7.33 -14.70 -13.95
CA PRO A 105 6.00 -15.30 -14.16
C PRO A 105 6.06 -16.80 -14.39
N GLY A 106 7.14 -17.30 -15.01
CA GLY A 106 7.35 -18.72 -15.29
C GLY A 106 7.33 -19.57 -14.03
N ASP A 107 8.00 -19.13 -12.97
CA ASP A 107 8.01 -19.84 -11.67
C ASP A 107 6.62 -19.96 -11.08
N ALA A 108 5.81 -18.90 -11.18
CA ALA A 108 4.46 -18.87 -10.63
C ALA A 108 3.54 -19.86 -11.35
N ILE A 109 3.62 -19.93 -12.68
CA ILE A 109 2.83 -20.85 -13.50
C ILE A 109 3.23 -22.30 -13.22
N VAL A 110 4.53 -22.62 -13.28
CA VAL A 110 5.01 -23.99 -13.04
C VAL A 110 4.64 -24.44 -11.64
N LEU A 111 4.86 -23.60 -10.62
CA LEU A 111 4.53 -23.96 -9.25
C LEU A 111 3.02 -24.18 -9.06
N ALA A 112 2.16 -23.38 -9.70
CA ALA A 112 0.71 -23.56 -9.64
C ALA A 112 0.27 -24.92 -10.23
N VAL A 113 0.80 -25.29 -11.39
CA VAL A 113 0.50 -26.56 -12.07
C VAL A 113 0.96 -27.75 -11.22
N VAL A 114 2.18 -27.71 -10.69
CA VAL A 114 2.71 -28.78 -9.83
C VAL A 114 1.93 -28.90 -8.53
N THR A 115 1.54 -27.77 -7.94
CA THR A 115 0.71 -27.73 -6.73
C THR A 115 -0.65 -28.39 -7.00
N LEU A 116 -1.29 -28.06 -8.12
CA LEU A 116 -2.58 -28.63 -8.51
C LEU A 116 -2.50 -30.16 -8.68
N ALA A 117 -1.48 -30.64 -9.40
CA ALA A 117 -1.25 -32.07 -9.59
C ALA A 117 -0.97 -32.79 -8.25
N SER A 118 -0.14 -32.19 -7.39
CA SER A 118 0.17 -32.73 -6.05
C SER A 118 -1.08 -32.76 -5.16
N PHE A 119 -1.91 -31.72 -5.23
CA PHE A 119 -3.15 -31.61 -4.45
C PHE A 119 -4.18 -32.64 -4.91
N ALA A 120 -4.39 -32.80 -6.21
CA ALA A 120 -5.29 -33.81 -6.77
C ALA A 120 -4.86 -35.24 -6.39
N GLY A 121 -3.55 -35.51 -6.42
CA GLY A 121 -2.98 -36.78 -5.93
C GLY A 121 -3.24 -37.00 -4.44
N CYS A 122 -2.96 -36.00 -3.59
CA CYS A 122 -3.22 -36.07 -2.15
C CYS A 122 -4.70 -36.16 -1.80
N ALA A 123 -5.59 -35.63 -2.65
CA ALA A 123 -7.03 -35.76 -2.51
C ALA A 123 -7.56 -37.15 -2.91
N GLY A 124 -6.69 -38.01 -3.44
CA GLY A 124 -7.03 -39.38 -3.80
C GLY A 124 -7.81 -39.50 -5.10
N ILE A 125 -7.64 -38.57 -6.06
CA ILE A 125 -8.38 -38.57 -7.35
C ILE A 125 -8.26 -39.88 -8.14
N GLN A 126 -7.19 -40.64 -7.91
CA GLN A 126 -6.92 -41.93 -8.54
C GLN A 126 -7.75 -43.10 -7.98
N TYR A 127 -8.38 -42.92 -6.81
CA TYR A 127 -9.13 -43.98 -6.13
C TYR A 127 -10.63 -43.87 -6.43
N GLY A 128 -11.31 -45.01 -6.58
CA GLY A 128 -12.76 -45.05 -6.84
C GLY A 128 -13.64 -44.51 -5.70
N SER A 129 -13.06 -44.25 -4.52
CA SER A 129 -13.71 -43.61 -3.37
C SER A 129 -13.67 -42.08 -3.40
N PHE A 130 -13.08 -41.48 -4.44
CA PHE A 130 -12.95 -40.03 -4.56
C PHE A 130 -14.32 -39.34 -4.54
N SER A 131 -14.44 -38.30 -3.71
CA SER A 131 -15.60 -37.42 -3.65
C SER A 131 -15.21 -36.00 -4.00
N ILE A 132 -16.06 -35.29 -4.73
CA ILE A 132 -15.85 -33.86 -5.04
C ILE A 132 -15.70 -32.99 -3.78
N LYS A 133 -16.22 -33.45 -2.62
CA LYS A 133 -16.00 -32.80 -1.33
C LYS A 133 -14.51 -32.64 -0.96
N ALA A 134 -13.63 -33.47 -1.52
CA ALA A 134 -12.19 -33.35 -1.38
C ALA A 134 -11.62 -32.03 -1.95
N PHE A 135 -12.35 -31.38 -2.87
CA PHE A 135 -11.97 -30.10 -3.49
C PHE A 135 -12.70 -28.89 -2.90
N SER A 136 -13.67 -29.13 -2.03
CA SER A 136 -14.49 -28.08 -1.42
C SER A 136 -13.78 -27.35 -0.27
N ASN A 137 -14.44 -26.35 0.31
CA ASN A 137 -13.99 -25.65 1.53
C ASN A 137 -13.76 -26.57 2.75
N MET A 138 -14.17 -27.83 2.71
CA MET A 138 -13.88 -28.81 3.76
C MET A 138 -12.40 -29.21 3.80
N ASN A 139 -11.66 -29.10 2.68
CA ASN A 139 -10.28 -29.58 2.56
C ASN A 139 -9.24 -28.45 2.41
N THR A 140 -9.54 -27.27 2.94
CA THR A 140 -8.66 -26.10 2.82
C THR A 140 -7.32 -26.30 3.51
N PHE A 141 -7.25 -27.08 4.60
CA PHE A 141 -5.97 -27.35 5.26
C PHE A 141 -5.03 -28.14 4.36
N THR A 142 -5.54 -29.17 3.67
CA THR A 142 -4.77 -29.93 2.68
C THR A 142 -4.27 -29.01 1.56
N ALA A 143 -5.12 -28.09 1.06
CA ALA A 143 -4.71 -27.11 0.04
C ALA A 143 -3.58 -26.18 0.51
N LEU A 144 -3.66 -25.65 1.73
CA LEU A 144 -2.61 -24.82 2.32
C LEU A 144 -1.32 -25.62 2.55
N PHE A 145 -1.43 -26.85 3.06
CA PHE A 145 -0.27 -27.72 3.28
C PHE A 145 0.46 -28.03 1.97
N VAL A 146 -0.28 -28.45 0.94
CA VAL A 146 0.31 -28.80 -0.37
C VAL A 146 0.90 -27.57 -1.05
N SER A 147 0.20 -26.44 -1.09
CA SER A 147 0.70 -25.22 -1.75
C SER A 147 1.96 -24.65 -1.10
N LEU A 148 2.03 -24.60 0.23
CA LEU A 148 3.21 -24.12 0.95
C LEU A 148 4.37 -25.12 0.88
N GLY A 149 4.08 -26.42 0.99
CA GLY A 149 5.06 -27.48 0.84
C GLY A 149 5.66 -27.50 -0.55
N ALA A 150 4.83 -27.51 -1.59
CA ALA A 150 5.26 -27.44 -2.99
C ALA A 150 6.10 -26.19 -3.25
N GLY A 151 5.67 -25.01 -2.74
CA GLY A 151 6.43 -23.78 -2.86
C GLY A 151 7.81 -23.86 -2.19
N PHE A 152 7.88 -24.41 -0.98
CA PHE A 152 9.15 -24.60 -0.28
C PHE A 152 10.08 -25.56 -1.02
N LEU A 153 9.58 -26.71 -1.47
CA LEU A 153 10.37 -27.69 -2.22
C LEU A 153 10.83 -27.15 -3.57
N TYR A 154 9.96 -26.48 -4.31
CA TYR A 154 10.26 -25.93 -5.63
C TYR A 154 11.47 -25.01 -5.62
N PHE A 155 11.47 -24.01 -4.73
CA PHE A 155 12.60 -23.08 -4.64
C PHE A 155 13.86 -23.74 -4.09
N LYS A 156 13.75 -24.71 -3.18
CA LYS A 156 14.92 -25.48 -2.73
C LYS A 156 15.54 -26.33 -3.84
N LEU A 157 14.71 -27.00 -4.65
CA LEU A 157 15.16 -27.82 -5.78
C LEU A 157 15.78 -26.93 -6.89
N LYS A 158 15.20 -25.75 -7.12
CA LYS A 158 15.77 -24.72 -8.02
C LYS A 158 17.11 -24.20 -7.50
N ASP A 159 17.25 -23.96 -6.19
CA ASP A 159 18.50 -23.48 -5.57
C ASP A 159 19.68 -24.45 -5.76
N ILE A 160 19.42 -25.76 -5.75
CA ILE A 160 20.44 -26.80 -5.97
C ILE A 160 20.60 -27.20 -7.45
N ASN A 161 19.95 -26.49 -8.38
CA ASN A 161 19.90 -26.81 -9.81
C ASN A 161 19.51 -28.27 -10.09
N PHE A 162 18.56 -28.81 -9.33
CA PHE A 162 18.16 -30.22 -9.42
C PHE A 162 17.67 -30.57 -10.83
N MET A 163 18.45 -31.38 -11.55
CA MET A 163 18.19 -31.79 -12.94
C MET A 163 17.92 -30.62 -13.91
N SER A 164 18.55 -29.45 -13.69
CA SER A 164 18.47 -28.34 -14.64
C SER A 164 19.31 -28.63 -15.89
N VAL A 165 18.73 -28.36 -17.07
CA VAL A 165 19.43 -28.50 -18.35
C VAL A 165 20.27 -27.24 -18.57
N ARG A 166 21.59 -27.42 -18.55
CA ARG A 166 22.56 -26.33 -18.73
C ARG A 166 22.86 -26.14 -20.22
N ASN A 167 21.93 -25.51 -20.95
CA ASN A 167 22.23 -25.11 -22.33
C ASN A 167 22.93 -23.74 -22.36
N LYS A 168 24.18 -23.75 -22.80
CA LYS A 168 24.85 -22.59 -23.38
C LYS A 168 24.34 -22.45 -24.81
N GLU A 169 23.94 -21.25 -25.20
CA GLU A 169 23.75 -20.81 -26.59
C GLU A 169 22.59 -21.45 -27.37
N ILE A 170 21.33 -21.12 -27.05
CA ILE A 170 20.27 -21.04 -28.07
C ILE A 170 19.33 -19.89 -27.71
N ASP A 171 19.09 -19.00 -28.67
CA ASP A 171 18.08 -17.93 -28.68
C ASP A 171 16.67 -18.56 -28.61
N THR A 172 16.34 -19.12 -27.45
CA THR A 172 15.06 -19.79 -27.17
C THR A 172 14.26 -18.92 -26.23
N ASP A 173 12.95 -18.84 -26.49
CA ASP A 173 11.98 -18.11 -25.67
C ASP A 173 12.20 -18.39 -24.18
N SER A 174 12.34 -17.32 -23.39
CA SER A 174 12.49 -17.37 -21.93
C SER A 174 11.47 -18.30 -21.27
N GLY A 175 10.23 -18.34 -21.78
CA GLY A 175 9.17 -19.21 -21.27
C GLY A 175 9.47 -20.71 -21.46
N TYR A 176 10.07 -21.09 -22.59
CA TYR A 176 10.45 -22.47 -22.90
C TYR A 176 11.54 -22.98 -21.95
N MET A 177 12.56 -22.14 -21.69
CA MET A 177 13.64 -22.49 -20.76
C MET A 177 13.15 -22.63 -19.31
N HIS A 178 12.18 -21.82 -18.89
CA HIS A 178 11.53 -21.99 -17.59
C HIS A 178 10.75 -23.31 -17.49
N ALA A 179 10.03 -23.71 -18.55
CA ALA A 179 9.28 -24.97 -18.57
C ALA A 179 10.20 -26.20 -18.48
N ILE A 180 11.30 -26.24 -19.25
CA ILE A 180 12.25 -27.36 -19.23
C ILE A 180 12.95 -27.48 -17.87
N ASN A 181 13.46 -26.38 -17.33
CA ASN A 181 14.11 -26.39 -16.02
C ASN A 181 13.12 -26.75 -14.89
N GLY A 182 11.82 -26.57 -15.11
CA GLY A 182 10.76 -26.97 -14.20
C GLY A 182 10.50 -28.48 -14.10
N ILE A 183 10.91 -29.28 -15.09
CA ILE A 183 10.63 -30.72 -15.14
C ILE A 183 11.21 -31.45 -13.93
N GLY A 184 12.49 -31.20 -13.62
CA GLY A 184 13.17 -31.83 -12.49
C GLY A 184 12.52 -31.51 -11.15
N CYS A 185 12.17 -30.24 -10.95
CA CYS A 185 11.46 -29.79 -9.76
C CYS A 185 10.07 -30.45 -9.65
N THR A 186 9.35 -30.55 -10.77
CA THR A 186 8.02 -31.18 -10.84
C THR A 186 8.06 -32.64 -10.41
N LEU A 187 8.99 -33.42 -10.96
CA LEU A 187 9.15 -34.83 -10.61
C LEU A 187 9.49 -35.01 -9.12
N GLY A 188 10.41 -34.19 -8.59
CA GLY A 188 10.80 -34.24 -7.18
C GLY A 188 9.64 -33.93 -6.24
N ILE A 189 8.83 -32.90 -6.54
CA ILE A 189 7.70 -32.51 -5.72
C ILE A 189 6.60 -33.58 -5.73
N LEU A 190 6.22 -34.07 -6.92
CA LEU A 190 5.21 -35.12 -7.05
C LEU A 190 5.64 -36.40 -6.31
N PHE A 191 6.91 -36.79 -6.44
CA PHE A 191 7.44 -37.94 -5.72
C PHE A 191 7.31 -37.78 -4.20
N VAL A 192 7.70 -36.61 -3.65
CA VAL A 192 7.62 -36.35 -2.21
C VAL A 192 6.19 -36.37 -1.70
N PHE A 193 5.25 -35.70 -2.39
CA PHE A 193 3.85 -35.69 -1.97
C PHE A 193 3.18 -37.05 -2.10
N ASN A 194 3.49 -37.80 -3.16
CA ASN A 194 3.00 -39.18 -3.30
C ASN A 194 3.55 -40.08 -2.19
N LEU A 195 4.86 -40.03 -1.92
CA LEU A 195 5.47 -40.79 -0.83
C LEU A 195 4.82 -40.44 0.52
N PHE A 196 4.62 -39.14 0.78
CA PHE A 196 3.94 -38.69 1.98
C PHE A 196 2.51 -39.21 2.09
N HIS A 197 1.71 -39.15 1.02
CA HIS A 197 0.36 -39.69 0.98
C HIS A 197 0.34 -41.21 1.24
N GLN A 198 1.25 -41.98 0.62
CA GLN A 198 1.35 -43.42 0.88
C GLN A 198 1.71 -43.74 2.34
N VAL A 199 2.68 -43.01 2.90
CA VAL A 199 3.05 -43.17 4.33
C VAL A 199 1.87 -42.83 5.24
N LEU A 200 1.14 -41.76 4.94
CA LEU A 200 -0.05 -41.37 5.70
C LEU A 200 -1.13 -42.45 5.68
N TYR A 201 -1.44 -42.98 4.48
CA TYR A 201 -2.44 -44.02 4.32
C TYR A 201 -2.04 -45.31 5.05
N VAL A 202 -0.78 -45.76 4.91
CA VAL A 202 -0.30 -46.99 5.55
C VAL A 202 -0.25 -46.88 7.08
N THR A 203 0.14 -45.72 7.62
CA THR A 203 0.32 -45.55 9.07
C THR A 203 -0.98 -45.24 9.81
N SER A 204 -1.88 -44.48 9.18
CA SER A 204 -3.05 -43.92 9.86
C SER A 204 -4.38 -44.44 9.29
N GLY A 205 -4.37 -45.05 8.09
CA GLY A 205 -5.58 -45.48 7.37
C GLY A 205 -6.38 -44.34 6.74
N VAL A 206 -5.76 -43.15 6.61
CA VAL A 206 -6.44 -41.89 6.26
C VAL A 206 -5.98 -41.41 4.89
N ASN A 207 -6.89 -40.85 4.09
CA ASN A 207 -6.60 -40.48 2.70
C ASN A 207 -5.98 -39.09 2.54
N GLY A 208 -6.08 -38.23 3.56
CA GLY A 208 -5.62 -36.85 3.47
C GLY A 208 -5.24 -36.23 4.80
N VAL A 209 -4.52 -35.12 4.72
CA VAL A 209 -4.03 -34.38 5.90
C VAL A 209 -5.19 -33.79 6.71
N GLN A 210 -6.24 -33.30 6.03
CA GLN A 210 -7.47 -32.80 6.66
C GLN A 210 -8.12 -33.87 7.56
N GLU A 211 -8.34 -35.07 7.01
CA GLU A 211 -9.00 -36.16 7.74
C GLU A 211 -8.11 -36.67 8.90
N LEU A 212 -6.78 -36.66 8.74
CA LEU A 212 -5.86 -36.96 9.85
C LEU A 212 -6.01 -35.93 10.97
N PHE A 213 -6.13 -34.66 10.60
CA PHE A 213 -6.31 -33.56 11.54
C PHE A 213 -7.64 -33.65 12.28
N GLU A 214 -8.74 -33.90 11.56
CA GLU A 214 -10.07 -34.14 12.13
C GLU A 214 -10.08 -35.33 13.09
N LEU A 215 -9.42 -36.44 12.73
CA LEU A 215 -9.28 -37.61 13.60
C LEU A 215 -8.51 -37.26 14.88
N GLY A 216 -7.45 -36.47 14.76
CA GLY A 216 -6.67 -35.98 15.91
C GLY A 216 -7.53 -35.12 16.85
N VAL A 217 -8.28 -34.17 16.29
CA VAL A 217 -9.19 -33.32 17.06
C VAL A 217 -10.31 -34.16 17.70
N ASN A 218 -10.93 -35.08 16.98
CA ASN A 218 -11.98 -35.93 17.55
C ASN A 218 -11.46 -36.82 18.68
N ARG A 219 -10.23 -37.33 18.60
CA ARG A 219 -9.61 -38.06 19.71
C ARG A 219 -9.37 -37.20 20.95
N LEU A 220 -9.06 -35.92 20.76
CA LEU A 220 -8.79 -34.98 21.86
C LEU A 220 -10.07 -34.45 22.50
N PHE A 221 -11.12 -34.21 21.70
CA PHE A 221 -12.31 -33.47 22.12
C PHE A 221 -13.64 -34.25 21.99
N GLY A 222 -13.62 -35.49 21.49
CA GLY A 222 -14.83 -36.24 21.13
C GLY A 222 -15.69 -36.71 22.30
N SER A 223 -15.13 -36.83 23.51
CA SER A 223 -15.84 -37.27 24.72
C SER A 223 -16.01 -36.15 25.74
N ILE A 224 -16.18 -34.90 25.29
CA ILE A 224 -16.30 -33.74 26.17
C ILE A 224 -17.74 -33.57 26.63
N ASP A 225 -17.93 -33.47 27.94
CA ASP A 225 -19.22 -33.20 28.55
C ASP A 225 -19.74 -31.79 28.22
N ASN A 226 -21.06 -31.65 28.11
CA ASN A 226 -21.69 -30.35 27.88
C ASN A 226 -21.69 -29.50 29.16
N ASN A 227 -20.66 -28.68 29.34
CA ASN A 227 -20.51 -27.75 30.46
C ASN A 227 -19.97 -26.37 30.00
N PHE A 228 -19.96 -25.41 30.92
CA PHE A 228 -19.49 -24.04 30.66
C PHE A 228 -18.06 -23.97 30.10
N TRP A 229 -17.14 -24.76 30.65
CA TRP A 229 -15.73 -24.76 30.24
C TRP A 229 -15.54 -25.38 28.86
N SER A 230 -16.29 -26.43 28.55
CA SER A 230 -16.34 -27.05 27.23
C SER A 230 -16.79 -26.06 26.16
N GLY A 231 -17.79 -25.23 26.45
CA GLY A 231 -18.22 -24.16 25.55
C GLY A 231 -17.11 -23.15 25.25
N ILE A 232 -16.40 -22.66 26.28
CA ILE A 232 -15.24 -21.76 26.10
C ILE A 232 -14.16 -22.43 25.24
N LEU A 233 -13.83 -23.68 25.53
CA LEU A 233 -12.79 -24.42 24.82
C LEU A 233 -13.12 -24.55 23.33
N ILE A 234 -14.34 -24.98 22.98
CA ILE A 234 -14.79 -25.09 21.59
C ILE A 234 -14.70 -23.73 20.88
N ILE A 235 -15.17 -22.66 21.52
CA ILE A 235 -15.11 -21.32 20.96
C ILE A 235 -13.65 -20.91 20.70
N VAL A 236 -12.76 -21.09 21.66
CA VAL A 236 -11.34 -20.74 21.50
C VAL A 236 -10.73 -21.52 20.34
N GLU A 237 -10.90 -22.84 20.28
CA GLU A 237 -10.32 -23.69 19.24
C GLU A 237 -10.87 -23.33 17.84
N THR A 238 -12.18 -23.11 17.70
CA THR A 238 -12.81 -22.67 16.44
C THR A 238 -12.12 -21.42 15.89
N HIS A 239 -11.87 -20.43 16.75
CA HIS A 239 -11.27 -19.16 16.36
C HIS A 239 -9.75 -19.28 16.15
N VAL A 240 -9.05 -20.10 16.93
CA VAL A 240 -7.63 -20.36 16.72
C VAL A 240 -7.39 -20.98 15.34
N PHE A 241 -8.19 -21.97 14.93
CA PHE A 241 -8.07 -22.55 13.59
C PHE A 241 -8.29 -21.52 12.48
N TRP A 242 -9.34 -20.70 12.60
CA TRP A 242 -9.62 -19.64 11.62
C TRP A 242 -8.53 -18.58 11.56
N PHE A 243 -7.91 -18.24 12.70
CA PHE A 243 -6.79 -17.30 12.73
C PHE A 243 -5.60 -17.76 11.87
N PHE A 244 -5.37 -19.08 11.80
CA PHE A 244 -4.35 -19.69 10.94
C PHE A 244 -4.84 -20.01 9.52
N GLY A 245 -6.08 -19.67 9.18
CA GLY A 245 -6.66 -19.92 7.86
C GLY A 245 -7.27 -21.32 7.69
N VAL A 246 -7.48 -22.05 8.78
CA VAL A 246 -8.17 -23.34 8.79
C VAL A 246 -9.64 -23.11 9.17
N HIS A 247 -10.59 -23.68 8.42
CA HIS A 247 -12.02 -23.52 8.70
C HIS A 247 -12.40 -24.26 9.99
N GLY A 248 -12.27 -23.59 11.14
CA GLY A 248 -12.44 -24.21 12.47
C GLY A 248 -13.83 -24.79 12.72
N ASN A 249 -14.87 -24.23 12.10
CA ASN A 249 -16.22 -24.78 12.16
C ASN A 249 -16.29 -26.16 11.50
N ASN A 250 -15.60 -26.37 10.38
CA ASN A 250 -15.58 -27.66 9.68
C ASN A 250 -14.79 -28.70 10.47
N VAL A 251 -13.64 -28.29 11.04
CA VAL A 251 -12.78 -29.17 11.85
C VAL A 251 -13.49 -29.66 13.10
N LEU A 252 -14.23 -28.78 13.77
CA LEU A 252 -14.94 -29.10 15.02
C LEU A 252 -16.39 -29.56 14.81
N ASP A 253 -16.90 -29.57 13.57
CA ASP A 253 -18.31 -29.86 13.28
C ASP A 253 -18.73 -31.24 13.84
N VAL A 254 -17.88 -32.25 13.69
CA VAL A 254 -18.13 -33.61 14.19
C VAL A 254 -18.28 -33.60 15.71
N VAL A 255 -17.36 -32.93 16.42
CA VAL A 255 -17.37 -32.83 17.89
C VAL A 255 -18.58 -32.04 18.36
N ILE A 256 -18.89 -30.92 17.69
CA ILE A 256 -20.03 -30.04 18.02
C ILE A 256 -21.34 -30.79 17.83
N LYS A 257 -21.54 -31.48 16.71
CA LYS A 257 -22.77 -32.24 16.43
C LYS A 257 -22.95 -33.42 17.36
N GLN A 258 -21.87 -34.12 17.73
CA GLN A 258 -21.94 -35.28 18.59
C GLN A 258 -22.30 -34.90 20.04
N ASN A 259 -21.73 -33.81 20.57
CA ASN A 259 -21.82 -33.49 21.99
C ASN A 259 -22.75 -32.30 22.34
N PHE A 260 -23.10 -31.46 21.35
CA PHE A 260 -23.78 -30.17 21.58
C PHE A 260 -24.94 -29.87 20.62
N SER A 261 -25.46 -30.88 19.90
CA SER A 261 -26.59 -30.69 18.98
C SER A 261 -27.95 -30.57 19.69
N ASP A 262 -28.13 -31.24 20.82
CA ASP A 262 -29.37 -31.22 21.58
C ASP A 262 -29.47 -29.94 22.44
N VAL A 263 -30.46 -29.11 22.13
CA VAL A 263 -30.75 -27.85 22.84
C VAL A 263 -31.37 -28.05 24.23
N SER A 264 -31.83 -29.27 24.55
CA SER A 264 -32.49 -29.58 25.82
C SER A 264 -31.54 -30.02 26.94
N VAL A 265 -30.31 -30.44 26.59
CA VAL A 265 -29.35 -31.07 27.53
C VAL A 265 -28.54 -30.03 28.32
N GLY A 266 -28.39 -28.81 27.81
CA GLY A 266 -27.64 -27.75 28.47
C GLY A 266 -27.81 -26.39 27.83
N ILE A 267 -27.34 -25.34 28.51
CA ILE A 267 -27.43 -23.96 28.02
C ILE A 267 -26.62 -23.78 26.73
N PHE A 268 -25.46 -24.43 26.65
CA PHE A 268 -24.61 -24.38 25.46
C PHE A 268 -25.02 -25.47 24.47
N SER A 269 -25.25 -25.05 23.23
CA SER A 269 -25.63 -25.89 22.09
C SER A 269 -25.06 -25.30 20.81
N LYS A 270 -25.10 -26.06 19.71
CA LYS A 270 -24.70 -25.57 18.38
C LYS A 270 -25.49 -24.32 17.99
N SER A 271 -26.82 -24.32 18.18
CA SER A 271 -27.63 -23.14 17.88
C SER A 271 -27.35 -21.97 18.83
N PHE A 272 -27.01 -22.20 20.10
CA PHE A 272 -26.52 -21.14 20.98
C PHE A 272 -25.25 -20.48 20.40
N GLN A 273 -24.29 -21.28 19.95
CA GLN A 273 -23.05 -20.80 19.36
C GLN A 273 -23.31 -20.00 18.07
N ASP A 274 -24.08 -20.57 17.14
CA ASP A 274 -24.35 -19.97 15.84
C ASP A 274 -25.14 -18.65 15.98
N VAL A 275 -26.09 -18.57 16.92
CA VAL A 275 -26.99 -17.43 17.06
C VAL A 275 -26.40 -16.31 17.92
N PHE A 276 -25.72 -16.61 19.03
CA PHE A 276 -25.33 -15.59 20.02
C PHE A 276 -23.83 -15.38 20.12
N VAL A 277 -23.01 -16.39 19.84
CA VAL A 277 -21.55 -16.30 20.00
C VAL A 277 -20.91 -15.84 18.72
N ILE A 278 -21.28 -16.44 17.59
CA ILE A 278 -20.61 -16.30 16.29
C ILE A 278 -21.47 -15.46 15.32
N MET A 279 -22.02 -14.35 15.83
CA MET A 279 -22.85 -13.44 15.01
C MET A 279 -22.04 -12.83 13.88
N GLY A 280 -22.51 -12.99 12.66
CA GLY A 280 -21.80 -12.59 11.47
C GLY A 280 -20.66 -13.53 11.06
N GLY A 281 -20.60 -14.73 11.62
CA GLY A 281 -19.55 -15.71 11.38
C GLY A 281 -18.36 -15.55 12.34
N THR A 282 -17.28 -16.29 12.07
CA THR A 282 -16.16 -16.45 13.03
C THR A 282 -15.52 -15.13 13.42
N GLY A 283 -15.24 -14.93 14.71
CA GLY A 283 -14.69 -13.70 15.26
C GLY A 283 -15.73 -12.60 15.45
N VAL A 284 -17.01 -12.93 15.25
CA VAL A 284 -18.14 -12.00 15.34
C VAL A 284 -17.97 -10.85 14.34
N MET A 285 -17.81 -11.19 13.05
CA MET A 285 -17.44 -10.21 12.02
C MET A 285 -18.41 -9.06 11.88
N ILE A 286 -19.68 -9.22 12.31
CA ILE A 286 -20.63 -8.10 12.31
C ILE A 286 -20.15 -6.95 13.19
N CYS A 287 -19.51 -7.26 14.33
CA CYS A 287 -18.92 -6.26 15.22
C CYS A 287 -17.74 -5.54 14.55
N LEU A 288 -16.88 -6.28 13.86
CA LEU A 288 -15.73 -5.70 13.15
C LEU A 288 -16.18 -4.83 11.98
N VAL A 289 -17.11 -5.30 11.16
CA VAL A 289 -17.64 -4.55 10.01
C VAL A 289 -18.30 -3.26 10.46
N ILE A 290 -19.17 -3.31 11.47
CA ILE A 290 -19.79 -2.10 12.04
C ILE A 290 -18.72 -1.16 12.62
N ALA A 291 -17.76 -1.70 13.38
CA ALA A 291 -16.68 -0.89 13.96
C ALA A 291 -15.81 -0.20 12.88
N VAL A 292 -15.53 -0.88 11.76
CA VAL A 292 -14.81 -0.30 10.62
C VAL A 292 -15.64 0.79 9.95
N LEU A 293 -16.93 0.53 9.65
CA LEU A 293 -17.81 1.51 9.00
C LEU A 293 -17.98 2.78 9.83
N LEU A 294 -18.02 2.66 11.17
CA LEU A 294 -18.20 3.79 12.09
C LEU A 294 -16.90 4.52 12.45
N PHE A 295 -15.78 3.80 12.62
CA PHE A 295 -14.57 4.36 13.25
C PHE A 295 -13.31 4.36 12.40
N ALA A 296 -13.26 3.63 11.28
CA ALA A 296 -12.07 3.64 10.42
C ALA A 296 -11.98 4.96 9.63
N LYS A 297 -10.79 5.53 9.55
CA LYS A 297 -10.54 6.76 8.77
C LYS A 297 -10.24 6.44 7.30
N THR A 298 -9.72 5.24 7.02
CA THR A 298 -9.24 4.86 5.69
C THR A 298 -10.41 4.43 4.79
N LYS A 299 -10.62 5.14 3.67
CA LYS A 299 -11.69 4.84 2.69
C LYS A 299 -11.62 3.42 2.14
N SER A 300 -10.42 2.93 1.82
CA SER A 300 -10.24 1.56 1.29
C SER A 300 -10.73 0.49 2.26
N LEU A 301 -10.46 0.63 3.57
CA LEU A 301 -10.90 -0.31 4.58
C LEU A 301 -12.43 -0.27 4.76
N ARG A 302 -13.02 0.93 4.73
CA ARG A 302 -14.48 1.12 4.78
C ARG A 302 -15.20 0.51 3.58
N ASN A 303 -14.65 0.66 2.37
CA ASN A 303 -15.23 0.09 1.16
C ASN A 303 -15.30 -1.43 1.23
N VAL A 304 -14.21 -2.08 1.65
CA VAL A 304 -14.15 -3.53 1.82
C VAL A 304 -15.16 -4.01 2.88
N ALA A 305 -15.24 -3.33 4.01
CA ALA A 305 -16.24 -3.64 5.04
C ALA A 305 -17.68 -3.44 4.53
N GLY A 306 -17.93 -2.38 3.75
CA GLY A 306 -19.23 -2.13 3.12
C GLY A 306 -19.65 -3.23 2.15
N MET A 307 -18.71 -3.73 1.35
CA MET A 307 -18.96 -4.88 0.46
C MET A 307 -19.27 -6.17 1.23
N ALA A 308 -18.65 -6.37 2.40
CA ALA A 308 -18.87 -7.56 3.23
C ALA A 308 -20.15 -7.50 4.07
N ALA A 309 -20.67 -6.31 4.36
CA ALA A 309 -21.76 -6.11 5.31
C ALA A 309 -23.03 -6.93 5.02
N PRO A 310 -23.50 -7.07 3.77
CA PRO A 310 -24.66 -7.91 3.47
C PRO A 310 -24.42 -9.38 3.79
N ALA A 311 -23.27 -9.94 3.40
CA ALA A 311 -22.96 -11.35 3.63
C ALA A 311 -22.82 -11.66 5.14
N VAL A 312 -22.17 -10.75 5.87
CA VAL A 312 -22.01 -10.86 7.33
C VAL A 312 -23.36 -10.80 8.05
N LEU A 313 -24.38 -10.11 7.52
CA LEU A 313 -25.72 -10.15 8.12
C LEU A 313 -26.29 -11.58 8.14
N PHE A 314 -25.95 -12.41 7.15
CA PHE A 314 -26.34 -13.82 7.02
C PHE A 314 -25.29 -14.79 7.57
N ASN A 315 -24.44 -14.32 8.49
CA ASN A 315 -23.36 -15.09 9.12
C ASN A 315 -22.28 -15.65 8.16
N ILE A 316 -22.18 -15.09 6.95
CA ILE A 316 -21.11 -15.42 5.99
C ILE A 316 -19.93 -14.48 6.24
N SER A 317 -18.85 -15.00 6.85
CA SER A 317 -17.71 -14.19 7.31
C SER A 317 -16.56 -14.06 6.32
N GLU A 318 -16.48 -14.91 5.29
CA GLU A 318 -15.31 -15.07 4.42
C GLU A 318 -14.89 -13.75 3.77
N ILE A 319 -15.85 -12.98 3.25
CA ILE A 319 -15.57 -11.69 2.60
C ILE A 319 -14.95 -10.70 3.59
N ALA A 320 -15.48 -10.62 4.81
CA ALA A 320 -14.96 -9.72 5.84
C ALA A 320 -13.60 -10.18 6.37
N LEU A 321 -13.43 -11.49 6.57
CA LEU A 321 -12.29 -12.11 7.21
C LEU A 321 -11.04 -12.15 6.31
N PHE A 322 -11.25 -12.22 4.99
CA PHE A 322 -10.19 -12.06 3.99
C PHE A 322 -10.00 -10.61 3.56
N GLY A 323 -11.08 -9.83 3.46
CA GLY A 323 -11.05 -8.43 3.02
C GLY A 323 -10.47 -7.49 4.06
N VAL A 324 -10.93 -7.59 5.31
CA VAL A 324 -10.24 -7.02 6.46
C VAL A 324 -9.22 -8.08 6.88
N PRO A 325 -7.90 -7.84 6.77
CA PRO A 325 -6.90 -8.89 6.93
C PRO A 325 -6.77 -9.28 8.41
N VAL A 326 -7.74 -10.04 8.91
CA VAL A 326 -7.82 -10.54 10.28
C VAL A 326 -6.99 -11.80 10.43
N ILE A 327 -7.03 -12.67 9.42
CA ILE A 327 -6.21 -13.89 9.35
C ILE A 327 -4.73 -13.53 9.46
N LEU A 328 -4.04 -14.26 10.34
CA LEU A 328 -2.61 -14.12 10.58
C LEU A 328 -2.19 -12.68 10.92
N ASN A 329 -3.11 -11.87 11.45
CA ASN A 329 -2.83 -10.49 11.85
C ASN A 329 -2.77 -10.38 13.38
N PRO A 330 -1.58 -10.20 13.97
CA PRO A 330 -1.42 -10.14 15.43
C PRO A 330 -2.15 -8.98 16.10
N ILE A 331 -2.54 -7.94 15.36
CA ILE A 331 -3.39 -6.87 15.91
C ILE A 331 -4.79 -7.41 16.18
N PHE A 332 -5.35 -8.18 15.25
CA PHE A 332 -6.74 -8.62 15.34
C PHE A 332 -6.92 -9.94 16.11
N ILE A 333 -5.87 -10.74 16.37
CA ILE A 333 -6.01 -12.00 17.14
C ILE A 333 -6.69 -11.78 18.50
N VAL A 334 -6.39 -10.66 19.16
CA VAL A 334 -6.94 -10.36 20.49
C VAL A 334 -8.45 -10.14 20.43
N PRO A 335 -8.99 -9.16 19.69
CA PRO A 335 -10.44 -8.99 19.61
C PRO A 335 -11.13 -10.16 18.92
N PHE A 336 -10.46 -10.84 17.98
CA PHE A 336 -11.00 -12.03 17.30
C PHE A 336 -11.25 -13.21 18.24
N LEU A 337 -10.49 -13.33 19.33
CA LEU A 337 -10.71 -14.33 20.39
C LEU A 337 -11.59 -13.78 21.52
N VAL A 338 -11.36 -12.53 21.93
CA VAL A 338 -12.02 -11.94 23.12
C VAL A 338 -13.49 -11.67 22.87
N VAL A 339 -13.89 -11.16 21.70
CA VAL A 339 -15.30 -10.81 21.43
C VAL A 339 -16.23 -12.04 21.46
N PRO A 340 -15.91 -13.17 20.81
CA PRO A 340 -16.71 -14.40 20.93
C PRO A 340 -16.80 -14.90 22.38
N ILE A 341 -15.69 -14.88 23.12
CA ILE A 341 -15.70 -15.29 24.54
C ILE A 341 -16.61 -14.37 25.35
N LEU A 342 -16.52 -13.06 25.16
CA LEU A 342 -17.40 -12.10 25.85
C LEU A 342 -18.87 -12.34 25.50
N ASN A 343 -19.19 -12.56 24.22
CA ASN A 343 -20.55 -12.89 23.80
C ASN A 343 -21.06 -14.17 24.46
N PHE A 344 -20.21 -15.21 24.54
CA PHE A 344 -20.53 -16.44 25.25
C PHE A 344 -20.79 -16.18 26.73
N LEU A 345 -19.91 -15.46 27.43
CA LEU A 345 -20.06 -15.17 28.86
C LEU A 345 -21.35 -14.38 29.14
N ILE A 346 -21.61 -13.33 28.36
CA ILE A 346 -22.80 -12.47 28.51
C ILE A 346 -24.06 -13.29 28.23
N THR A 347 -24.07 -14.06 27.15
CA THR A 347 -25.24 -14.85 26.75
C THR A 347 -25.50 -15.98 27.73
N TYR A 348 -24.46 -16.70 28.14
CA TYR A 348 -24.56 -17.79 29.11
C TYR A 348 -25.08 -17.26 30.45
N ALA A 349 -24.56 -16.13 30.95
CA ALA A 349 -25.04 -15.50 32.18
C ALA A 349 -26.50 -15.03 32.05
N ALA A 350 -26.87 -14.40 30.93
CA ALA A 350 -28.23 -13.92 30.70
C ALA A 350 -29.26 -15.06 30.68
N MET A 351 -28.90 -16.21 30.12
CA MET A 351 -29.74 -17.41 30.13
C MET A 351 -29.71 -18.13 31.48
N TYR A 352 -28.56 -18.22 32.14
CA TYR A 352 -28.42 -18.85 33.45
C TYR A 352 -29.22 -18.15 34.55
N PHE A 353 -29.34 -16.82 34.48
CA PHE A 353 -30.15 -16.02 35.41
C PHE A 353 -31.59 -15.79 34.92
N ASP A 354 -32.06 -16.50 33.90
CA ASP A 354 -33.41 -16.37 33.32
C ASP A 354 -33.79 -14.94 32.87
N ILE A 355 -32.80 -14.09 32.61
CA ILE A 355 -33.02 -12.74 32.06
C ILE A 355 -33.56 -12.88 30.63
N VAL A 356 -32.98 -13.80 29.86
CA VAL A 356 -33.33 -14.16 28.48
C VAL A 356 -33.66 -15.66 28.42
N PRO A 357 -34.73 -16.08 27.73
CA PRO A 357 -35.06 -17.50 27.61
C PRO A 357 -33.92 -18.31 26.98
N HIS A 358 -33.83 -19.58 27.38
CA HIS A 358 -32.94 -20.55 26.74
C HIS A 358 -33.28 -20.74 25.25
N VAL A 359 -32.32 -21.27 24.50
CA VAL A 359 -32.55 -21.66 23.10
C VAL A 359 -33.53 -22.83 23.07
N VAL A 360 -34.69 -22.61 22.45
CA VAL A 360 -35.80 -23.59 22.36
C VAL A 360 -35.94 -24.21 20.98
N ALA A 361 -35.34 -23.60 19.95
CA ALA A 361 -35.42 -24.08 18.57
C ALA A 361 -34.05 -24.06 17.91
N SER A 362 -33.76 -25.09 17.11
CA SER A 362 -32.61 -25.10 16.22
C SER A 362 -32.86 -24.13 15.06
N VAL A 363 -31.92 -23.20 14.88
CA VAL A 363 -31.99 -22.18 13.83
C VAL A 363 -30.88 -22.44 12.83
N GLU A 364 -31.19 -22.30 11.54
CA GLU A 364 -30.20 -22.44 10.48
C GLU A 364 -29.17 -21.31 10.61
N TRP A 365 -27.88 -21.66 10.47
CA TRP A 365 -26.79 -20.71 10.70
C TRP A 365 -26.79 -19.53 9.72
N THR A 366 -27.42 -19.64 8.56
CA THR A 366 -27.57 -18.54 7.57
C THR A 366 -28.67 -17.55 7.93
N THR A 367 -29.44 -17.80 8.99
CA THR A 367 -30.53 -16.91 9.42
C THR A 367 -29.96 -15.55 9.84
N PRO A 368 -30.48 -14.44 9.29
CA PRO A 368 -29.98 -13.11 9.60
C PRO A 368 -29.88 -12.81 11.10
N VAL A 369 -28.80 -12.12 11.48
CA VAL A 369 -28.62 -11.61 12.85
C VAL A 369 -29.85 -10.75 13.24
N LEU A 370 -30.23 -10.76 14.51
CA LEU A 370 -31.49 -10.22 15.07
C LEU A 370 -32.69 -11.15 14.84
N LEU A 371 -32.95 -11.59 13.61
CA LEU A 371 -34.04 -12.53 13.35
C LEU A 371 -33.76 -13.89 14.00
N SER A 372 -32.51 -14.35 13.92
CA SER A 372 -32.05 -15.59 14.53
C SER A 372 -32.22 -15.60 16.05
N GLY A 373 -31.99 -14.47 16.74
CA GLY A 373 -32.16 -14.35 18.19
C GLY A 373 -33.62 -14.51 18.63
N TYR A 374 -34.56 -13.96 17.84
CA TYR A 374 -35.99 -14.16 18.08
C TYR A 374 -36.40 -15.61 17.83
N GLN A 375 -36.00 -16.20 16.70
CA GLN A 375 -36.38 -17.58 16.35
C GLN A 375 -35.79 -18.61 17.33
N ALA A 376 -34.55 -18.41 17.79
CA ALA A 376 -33.88 -19.31 18.72
C ALA A 376 -34.56 -19.34 20.10
N THR A 377 -35.03 -18.19 20.59
CA THR A 377 -35.54 -18.01 21.97
C THR A 377 -37.06 -17.89 22.05
N GLY A 378 -37.74 -17.69 20.92
CA GLY A 378 -39.16 -17.33 20.86
C GLY A 378 -39.49 -15.96 21.48
N SER A 379 -38.49 -15.10 21.72
CA SER A 379 -38.65 -13.86 22.48
C SER A 379 -37.84 -12.70 21.91
N TRP A 380 -38.39 -11.49 21.96
CA TRP A 380 -37.68 -10.25 21.61
C TRP A 380 -36.46 -10.00 22.51
N LYS A 381 -36.43 -10.60 23.70
CA LYS A 381 -35.28 -10.54 24.62
C LYS A 381 -34.01 -11.12 23.98
N GLY A 382 -34.12 -12.14 23.13
CA GLY A 382 -33.00 -12.68 22.37
C GLY A 382 -32.41 -11.65 21.40
N VAL A 383 -33.27 -10.87 20.74
CA VAL A 383 -32.85 -9.78 19.85
C VAL A 383 -32.09 -8.69 20.61
N VAL A 384 -32.60 -8.29 21.78
CA VAL A 384 -31.95 -7.28 22.62
C VAL A 384 -30.59 -7.77 23.13
N LEU A 385 -30.48 -9.05 23.50
CA LEU A 385 -29.22 -9.65 23.90
C LEU A 385 -28.19 -9.61 22.76
N GLN A 386 -28.59 -9.97 21.53
CA GLN A 386 -27.72 -9.85 20.36
C GLN A 386 -27.24 -8.41 20.15
N LEU A 387 -28.13 -7.42 20.24
CA LEU A 387 -27.76 -6.00 20.14
C LEU A 387 -26.74 -5.58 21.20
N ILE A 388 -26.91 -5.99 22.46
CA ILE A 388 -25.97 -5.70 23.55
C ILE A 388 -24.59 -6.28 23.23
N CYS A 389 -24.54 -7.57 22.83
CA CYS A 389 -23.31 -8.24 22.44
C CYS A 389 -22.62 -7.56 21.26
N ILE A 390 -23.38 -7.13 20.24
CA ILE A 390 -22.85 -6.39 19.08
C ILE A 390 -22.24 -5.06 19.51
N VAL A 391 -22.95 -4.27 20.33
CA VAL A 391 -22.45 -2.96 20.79
C VAL A 391 -21.14 -3.13 21.57
N ILE A 392 -21.09 -4.09 22.50
CA ILE A 392 -19.87 -4.39 23.26
C ILE A 392 -18.73 -4.81 22.32
N GLY A 393 -18.99 -5.74 21.40
CA GLY A 393 -18.00 -6.19 20.42
C GLY A 393 -17.45 -5.07 19.55
N VAL A 394 -18.30 -4.15 19.08
CA VAL A 394 -17.90 -2.97 18.30
C VAL A 394 -16.89 -2.11 19.08
N PHE A 395 -17.15 -1.85 20.37
CA PHE A 395 -16.23 -1.08 21.20
C PHE A 395 -14.93 -1.82 21.53
N VAL A 396 -14.96 -3.16 21.63
CA VAL A 396 -13.74 -3.98 21.78
C VAL A 396 -12.88 -3.93 20.51
N TYR A 397 -13.46 -3.96 19.32
CA TYR A 397 -12.72 -3.88 18.06
C TYR A 397 -12.10 -2.50 17.78
N ARG A 398 -12.75 -1.42 18.22
CA ARG A 398 -12.34 -0.02 17.98
C ARG A 398 -10.84 0.29 18.23
N PRO A 399 -10.24 -0.02 19.39
CA PRO A 399 -8.82 0.27 19.64
C PRO A 399 -7.88 -0.49 18.68
N PHE A 400 -8.23 -1.71 18.27
CA PHE A 400 -7.41 -2.51 17.36
C PHE A 400 -7.48 -2.01 15.92
N ILE A 401 -8.63 -1.53 15.47
CA ILE A 401 -8.76 -0.86 14.16
C ILE A 401 -7.84 0.37 14.10
N ARG A 402 -7.84 1.20 15.15
CA ARG A 402 -6.94 2.36 15.24
C ARG A 402 -5.47 1.97 15.24
N MET A 403 -5.12 0.91 15.98
CA MET A 403 -3.75 0.38 16.00
C MET A 403 -3.33 -0.13 14.61
N PHE A 404 -4.22 -0.80 13.89
CA PHE A 404 -3.99 -1.28 12.53
C PHE A 404 -3.75 -0.13 11.54
N GLU A 405 -4.60 0.92 11.57
CA GLU A 405 -4.41 2.10 10.72
C GLU A 405 -3.11 2.85 11.02
N MET A 406 -2.76 2.97 12.31
CA MET A 406 -1.51 3.61 12.74
C MET A 406 -0.28 2.84 12.22
N GLN A 407 -0.28 1.51 12.33
CA GLN A 407 0.83 0.69 11.81
C GLN A 407 0.95 0.83 10.29
N ARG A 408 -0.18 0.77 9.56
CA ARG A 408 -0.18 0.92 8.10
C ARG A 408 0.33 2.29 7.67
N ARG A 409 -0.04 3.35 8.39
CA ARG A 409 0.48 4.71 8.17
C ARG A 409 1.99 4.77 8.38
N GLN A 410 2.50 4.21 9.47
CA GLN A 410 3.95 4.17 9.73
C GLN A 410 4.71 3.41 8.64
N GLN A 411 4.18 2.29 8.17
CA GLN A 411 4.79 1.54 7.07
C GLN A 411 4.83 2.35 5.77
N MET A 412 3.75 3.10 5.44
CA MET A 412 3.76 3.96 4.26
C MET A 412 4.78 5.10 4.37
N ILE A 413 4.91 5.74 5.55
CA ILE A 413 5.94 6.76 5.79
C ILE A 413 7.35 6.17 5.59
N GLN A 414 7.61 4.96 6.10
CA GLN A 414 8.89 4.29 5.89
C GLN A 414 9.17 4.01 4.41
N ASN A 415 8.15 3.60 3.65
CA ASN A 415 8.30 3.36 2.21
C ASN A 415 8.61 4.66 1.44
N VAL A 416 7.98 5.78 1.81
CA VAL A 416 8.29 7.11 1.22
C VAL A 416 9.70 7.54 1.56
N ASN A 417 10.13 7.37 2.82
CA ASN A 417 11.51 7.68 3.21
C ASN A 417 12.53 6.81 2.46
N GLN A 418 12.24 5.52 2.28
CA GLN A 418 13.07 4.63 1.48
C GLN A 418 13.15 5.09 0.02
N LEU A 419 12.01 5.49 -0.57
CA LEU A 419 11.98 6.03 -1.93
C LEU A 419 12.85 7.29 -2.04
N VAL A 420 12.75 8.22 -1.08
CA VAL A 420 13.57 9.43 -1.04
C VAL A 420 15.05 9.12 -0.88
N GLU A 421 15.42 8.20 0.01
CA GLU A 421 16.82 7.78 0.18
C GLU A 421 17.40 7.13 -1.08
N GLU A 422 16.63 6.28 -1.76
CA GLU A 422 17.04 5.68 -3.01
C GLU A 422 17.15 6.70 -4.15
N TYR A 423 16.25 7.70 -4.17
CA TYR A 423 16.33 8.82 -5.11
C TYR A 423 17.63 9.61 -4.91
N LYS A 424 17.94 10.00 -3.66
CA LYS A 424 19.17 10.75 -3.33
C LYS A 424 20.44 10.01 -3.75
N LYS A 425 20.49 8.69 -3.56
CA LYS A 425 21.63 7.86 -4.02
C LYS A 425 21.78 7.84 -5.54
N GLN A 426 20.66 7.87 -6.27
CA GLN A 426 20.68 7.92 -7.73
C GLN A 426 21.14 9.28 -8.23
N GLU A 427 20.65 10.36 -7.60
CA GLU A 427 21.06 11.74 -7.83
C GLU A 427 22.58 11.91 -7.65
N GLU A 428 23.14 11.42 -6.54
CA GLU A 428 24.60 11.41 -6.29
C GLU A 428 25.40 10.61 -7.34
N SER A 429 24.80 9.59 -7.95
CA SER A 429 25.44 8.75 -8.97
C SER A 429 25.34 9.30 -10.40
N GLY A 430 24.53 10.36 -10.62
CA GLY A 430 24.26 10.93 -11.94
C GLY A 430 23.39 10.07 -12.86
N VAL A 431 22.81 8.97 -12.36
CA VAL A 431 21.95 8.06 -13.14
C VAL A 431 20.57 7.95 -12.48
N LEU A 432 19.59 8.63 -13.08
CA LEU A 432 18.19 8.60 -12.65
C LEU A 432 17.40 7.54 -13.42
N PHE A 433 16.84 6.57 -12.70
CA PHE A 433 15.92 5.58 -13.27
C PHE A 433 14.48 5.92 -12.94
N ALA A 434 13.56 5.58 -13.86
CA ALA A 434 12.13 5.80 -13.63
C ALA A 434 11.62 4.96 -12.46
N PHE A 435 11.24 5.60 -11.35
CA PHE A 435 10.77 4.90 -10.16
C PHE A 435 9.38 4.32 -10.36
N THR A 436 8.48 5.03 -11.06
CA THR A 436 7.10 4.58 -11.36
C THR A 436 7.06 3.30 -12.20
N LYS A 437 8.15 2.95 -12.91
CA LYS A 437 8.26 1.71 -13.67
C LYS A 437 8.75 0.51 -12.84
N ARG A 438 9.21 0.73 -11.60
CA ARG A 438 9.67 -0.36 -10.72
C ARG A 438 8.50 -1.19 -10.19
N GLU A 439 8.69 -2.49 -10.06
CA GLU A 439 7.67 -3.42 -9.54
C GLU A 439 7.78 -3.67 -8.02
N ASP A 440 8.69 -2.97 -7.35
CA ASP A 440 8.98 -3.10 -5.93
C ASP A 440 8.22 -2.10 -5.06
N VAL A 441 8.58 -2.01 -3.78
CA VAL A 441 7.94 -1.11 -2.81
C VAL A 441 8.13 0.34 -3.20
N CYS A 442 9.33 0.72 -3.66
CA CYS A 442 9.64 2.07 -4.10
C CYS A 442 8.80 2.44 -5.32
N GLY A 443 8.66 1.56 -6.31
CA GLY A 443 7.83 1.83 -7.48
C GLY A 443 6.34 1.92 -7.19
N ASN A 444 5.82 1.10 -6.28
CA ASN A 444 4.43 1.25 -5.82
C ASN A 444 4.21 2.59 -5.09
N THR A 445 5.19 3.01 -4.28
CA THR A 445 5.14 4.27 -3.53
C THR A 445 5.27 5.47 -4.46
N ALA A 446 6.14 5.39 -5.47
CA ALA A 446 6.28 6.40 -6.50
C ALA A 446 4.99 6.57 -7.30
N ARG A 447 4.34 5.48 -7.73
CA ARG A 447 3.03 5.54 -8.41
C ARG A 447 1.94 6.13 -7.54
N LEU A 448 1.94 5.84 -6.24
CA LEU A 448 0.99 6.43 -5.28
C LEU A 448 1.18 7.96 -5.22
N LEU A 449 2.40 8.41 -4.92
CA LEU A 449 2.72 9.85 -4.85
C LEU A 449 2.48 10.54 -6.19
N ALA A 450 2.84 9.91 -7.31
CA ALA A 450 2.56 10.41 -8.64
C ALA A 450 1.05 10.65 -8.84
N GLY A 451 0.21 9.66 -8.50
CA GLY A 451 -1.25 9.81 -8.57
C GLY A 451 -1.79 10.95 -7.71
N GLU A 452 -1.24 11.13 -6.50
CA GLU A 452 -1.60 12.20 -5.56
C GLU A 452 -1.05 13.58 -5.98
N LEU A 453 0.04 13.63 -6.76
CA LEU A 453 0.67 14.88 -7.21
C LEU A 453 -0.27 15.69 -8.11
N LYS A 454 -1.03 15.01 -8.98
CA LYS A 454 -2.02 15.67 -9.84
C LYS A 454 -3.09 16.39 -9.01
N GLU A 455 -3.62 15.72 -8.00
CA GLU A 455 -4.58 16.32 -7.06
C GLU A 455 -3.93 17.42 -6.21
N ALA A 456 -2.63 17.31 -5.90
CA ALA A 456 -1.91 18.31 -5.12
C ALA A 456 -1.71 19.63 -5.87
N ILE A 457 -1.58 19.59 -7.21
CA ILE A 457 -1.53 20.78 -8.07
C ILE A 457 -2.88 21.52 -8.01
N GLU A 458 -3.99 20.78 -8.04
CA GLU A 458 -5.34 21.38 -8.04
C GLU A 458 -5.77 21.89 -6.64
N ASN A 459 -5.28 21.30 -5.55
CA ASN A 459 -5.76 21.54 -4.18
C ASN A 459 -4.85 22.42 -3.29
N HIS A 460 -3.96 23.24 -3.86
CA HIS A 460 -3.02 24.12 -3.12
C HIS A 460 -2.17 23.40 -2.04
N SER A 461 -1.95 22.08 -2.18
CA SER A 461 -1.05 21.33 -1.29
C SER A 461 0.42 21.46 -1.72
N LEU A 462 0.62 21.91 -2.96
CA LEU A 462 1.86 22.46 -3.48
C LEU A 462 1.88 23.96 -3.24
N PHE A 463 3.02 24.46 -2.75
CA PHE A 463 3.23 25.87 -2.48
C PHE A 463 4.69 26.23 -2.71
N LEU A 464 4.95 27.52 -2.86
CA LEU A 464 6.30 28.05 -3.02
C LEU A 464 6.81 28.61 -1.70
N MET A 465 8.07 28.34 -1.41
CA MET A 465 8.85 29.09 -0.42
C MET A 465 9.85 29.96 -1.17
N TYR A 466 10.21 31.09 -0.60
CA TYR A 466 11.05 32.09 -1.24
C TYR A 466 12.36 32.24 -0.45
N GLN A 467 13.49 32.17 -1.14
CA GLN A 467 14.79 32.39 -0.53
C GLN A 467 15.36 33.75 -0.96
N PRO A 468 15.52 34.72 -0.03
CA PRO A 468 16.05 36.04 -0.36
C PRO A 468 17.46 36.01 -0.94
N GLN A 469 17.70 36.90 -1.91
CA GLN A 469 18.98 37.17 -2.54
C GLN A 469 19.38 38.62 -2.24
N VAL A 470 20.57 38.83 -1.70
CA VAL A 470 21.04 40.15 -1.23
C VAL A 470 22.28 40.58 -2.00
N ASP A 471 22.27 41.81 -2.51
CA ASP A 471 23.38 42.38 -3.27
C ASP A 471 24.58 42.75 -2.37
N LYS A 472 25.71 43.09 -3.00
CA LYS A 472 26.93 43.54 -2.32
C LYS A 472 26.79 44.85 -1.54
N ASN A 473 25.73 45.62 -1.76
CA ASN A 473 25.43 46.84 -1.01
C ASN A 473 24.55 46.56 0.21
N GLY A 474 24.05 45.32 0.35
CA GLY A 474 23.17 44.91 1.43
C GLY A 474 21.69 45.08 1.11
N HIS A 475 21.30 45.39 -0.13
CA HIS A 475 19.89 45.47 -0.54
C HIS A 475 19.39 44.10 -1.02
N CYS A 476 18.16 43.72 -0.64
CA CYS A 476 17.55 42.51 -1.17
C CYS A 476 17.14 42.73 -2.63
N SER A 477 17.84 42.08 -3.57
CA SER A 477 17.65 42.26 -5.01
C SER A 477 16.61 41.31 -5.61
N GLY A 478 16.28 40.22 -4.93
CA GLY A 478 15.31 39.24 -5.43
C GLY A 478 15.09 38.08 -4.47
N ALA A 479 14.33 37.09 -4.91
CA ALA A 479 14.17 35.84 -4.20
C ALA A 479 13.97 34.64 -5.14
N GLU A 480 14.56 33.50 -4.81
CA GLU A 480 14.34 32.25 -5.54
C GLU A 480 13.08 31.54 -5.05
N ALA A 481 12.18 31.21 -5.97
CA ALA A 481 10.97 30.46 -5.68
C ALA A 481 11.24 28.94 -5.72
N LEU A 482 11.05 28.30 -4.57
CA LEU A 482 11.35 26.89 -4.35
C LEU A 482 10.09 26.12 -4.01
N ILE A 483 9.74 25.16 -4.86
CA ILE A 483 8.57 24.30 -4.68
C ILE A 483 8.67 23.47 -3.40
N ARG A 484 7.54 23.37 -2.69
CA ARG A 484 7.34 22.50 -1.54
C ARG A 484 6.02 21.77 -1.68
N TRP A 485 6.01 20.51 -1.25
CA TRP A 485 4.80 19.70 -1.17
C TRP A 485 4.61 19.20 0.25
N ASN A 486 3.62 19.75 0.96
CA ASN A 486 3.24 19.28 2.28
C ASN A 486 2.14 18.23 2.16
N HIS A 487 2.54 16.96 2.05
CA HIS A 487 1.59 15.87 1.91
C HIS A 487 0.86 15.60 3.25
N PRO A 488 -0.49 15.48 3.27
CA PRO A 488 -1.28 15.35 4.51
C PRO A 488 -0.89 14.16 5.38
N VAL A 489 -0.33 13.10 4.79
CA VAL A 489 0.08 11.89 5.51
C VAL A 489 1.57 11.87 5.83
N PHE A 490 2.41 12.34 4.90
CA PHE A 490 3.87 12.14 4.90
C PHE A 490 4.66 13.39 5.31
N GLY A 491 4.01 14.56 5.35
CA GLY A 491 4.68 15.85 5.52
C GLY A 491 5.41 16.28 4.25
N ASN A 492 6.52 16.99 4.43
CA ASN A 492 7.29 17.56 3.32
C ASN A 492 7.91 16.46 2.45
N ILE A 493 7.52 16.41 1.18
CA ILE A 493 8.14 15.55 0.17
C ILE A 493 9.42 16.23 -0.36
N TYR A 494 10.45 15.43 -0.62
CA TYR A 494 11.73 15.91 -1.14
C TYR A 494 11.54 16.59 -2.50
N PRO A 495 11.89 17.89 -2.68
CA PRO A 495 11.52 18.64 -3.89
C PRO A 495 11.99 18.04 -5.22
N PRO A 496 13.25 17.55 -5.35
CA PRO A 496 13.68 16.89 -6.59
C PRO A 496 12.84 15.67 -6.97
N LEU A 497 12.34 14.93 -5.98
CA LEU A 497 11.43 13.80 -6.23
C LEU A 497 10.09 14.28 -6.82
N ILE A 498 9.59 15.46 -6.45
CA ILE A 498 8.36 16.04 -7.02
C ILE A 498 8.53 16.22 -8.52
N ILE A 499 9.64 16.85 -8.91
CA ILE A 499 9.98 17.12 -10.32
C ILE A 499 10.13 15.81 -11.09
N GLN A 500 10.82 14.82 -10.52
CA GLN A 500 10.97 13.52 -11.15
C GLN A 500 9.62 12.82 -11.36
N LEU A 501 8.74 12.83 -10.36
CA LEU A 501 7.41 12.21 -10.47
C LEU A 501 6.55 12.91 -11.54
N ALA A 502 6.62 14.24 -11.64
CA ALA A 502 5.92 15.01 -12.67
C ALA A 502 6.43 14.67 -14.08
N LYS A 503 7.76 14.55 -14.26
CA LYS A 503 8.38 14.10 -15.52
C LYS A 503 7.91 12.70 -15.91
N GLU A 504 7.94 11.75 -14.97
CA GLU A 504 7.54 10.37 -15.23
C GLU A 504 6.06 10.21 -15.58
N LEU A 505 5.20 11.09 -15.07
CA LEU A 505 3.77 11.15 -15.40
C LEU A 505 3.45 11.95 -16.67
N GLY A 506 4.40 12.70 -17.22
CA GLY A 506 4.15 13.61 -18.33
C GLY A 506 3.27 14.82 -17.96
N ILE A 507 3.24 15.22 -16.68
CA ILE A 507 2.46 16.37 -16.19
C ILE A 507 3.33 17.60 -15.88
N MET A 508 4.57 17.63 -16.40
CA MET A 508 5.51 18.73 -16.16
C MET A 508 4.93 20.09 -16.54
N HIS A 509 4.27 20.19 -17.70
CA HIS A 509 3.59 21.41 -18.17
C HIS A 509 2.57 21.97 -17.16
N ALA A 510 1.80 21.11 -16.50
CA ALA A 510 0.81 21.53 -15.52
C ALA A 510 1.47 22.01 -14.22
N LEU A 511 2.58 21.38 -13.83
CA LEU A 511 3.37 21.79 -12.68
C LEU A 511 4.05 23.14 -12.93
N ASP A 512 4.71 23.30 -14.08
CA ASP A 512 5.40 24.53 -14.48
C ASP A 512 4.43 25.70 -14.56
N ALA A 513 3.26 25.53 -15.20
CA ALA A 513 2.23 26.56 -15.27
C ALA A 513 1.80 27.05 -13.87
N ALA A 514 1.61 26.13 -12.93
CA ALA A 514 1.22 26.47 -11.56
C ALA A 514 2.34 27.20 -10.79
N ILE A 515 3.60 26.79 -10.98
CA ILE A 515 4.76 27.44 -10.35
C ILE A 515 4.94 28.86 -10.92
N LEU A 516 4.87 29.02 -12.24
CA LEU A 516 5.03 30.31 -12.92
C LEU A 516 3.95 31.30 -12.51
N ASP A 517 2.69 30.85 -12.47
CA ASP A 517 1.56 31.69 -12.07
C ASP A 517 1.68 32.13 -10.61
N GLU A 518 1.98 31.21 -9.68
CA GLU A 518 2.13 31.56 -8.26
C GLU A 518 3.35 32.46 -8.00
N ALA A 519 4.47 32.24 -8.71
CA ALA A 519 5.65 33.10 -8.60
C ALA A 519 5.35 34.53 -9.11
N ALA A 520 4.66 34.66 -10.25
CA ALA A 520 4.24 35.94 -10.79
C ALA A 520 3.24 36.65 -9.85
N ALA A 521 2.27 35.91 -9.30
CA ALA A 521 1.32 36.41 -8.33
C ALA A 521 2.01 36.90 -7.05
N ALA A 522 2.96 36.13 -6.52
CA ALA A 522 3.73 36.53 -5.35
C ALA A 522 4.55 37.80 -5.61
N ARG A 523 5.20 37.90 -6.78
CA ARG A 523 5.94 39.11 -7.16
C ARG A 523 5.03 40.33 -7.24
N ALA A 524 3.84 40.19 -7.82
CA ALA A 524 2.87 41.29 -7.91
C ALA A 524 2.43 41.77 -6.52
N ARG A 525 2.15 40.84 -5.61
CA ARG A 525 1.76 41.16 -4.23
C ARG A 525 2.88 41.82 -3.41
N LEU A 526 4.15 41.63 -3.79
CA LEU A 526 5.30 42.25 -3.11
C LEU A 526 5.55 43.71 -3.49
N THR A 527 4.84 44.27 -4.48
CA THR A 527 5.13 45.59 -5.09
C THR A 527 5.27 46.73 -4.09
N ASP A 528 4.51 46.75 -2.99
CA ASP A 528 4.58 47.82 -1.98
C ASP A 528 5.76 47.70 -1.00
N TYR A 529 6.43 46.54 -0.98
CA TYR A 529 7.48 46.20 0.00
C TYR A 529 8.89 46.20 -0.60
N VAL A 530 9.00 46.14 -1.93
CA VAL A 530 10.27 45.97 -2.64
C VAL A 530 10.42 47.01 -3.73
N ASP A 531 11.66 47.27 -4.15
CA ASP A 531 11.93 48.15 -5.27
C ASP A 531 11.48 47.51 -6.61
N GLU A 532 11.28 48.34 -7.63
CA GLU A 532 10.85 47.89 -8.96
C GLU A 532 11.79 46.84 -9.57
N SER A 533 13.09 46.93 -9.25
CA SER A 533 14.14 46.01 -9.69
C SER A 533 14.12 44.64 -8.99
N PHE A 534 13.35 44.47 -7.92
CA PHE A 534 13.23 43.18 -7.24
C PHE A 534 12.63 42.14 -8.19
N ASP A 535 13.22 40.95 -8.24
CA ASP A 535 12.73 39.86 -9.08
C ASP A 535 12.50 38.57 -8.29
N ILE A 536 11.61 37.73 -8.82
CA ILE A 536 11.46 36.34 -8.37
C ILE A 536 11.97 35.43 -9.48
N SER A 537 12.85 34.50 -9.12
CA SER A 537 13.39 33.51 -10.05
C SER A 537 12.71 32.14 -9.88
N VAL A 538 12.47 31.46 -11.00
CA VAL A 538 11.82 30.14 -11.06
C VAL A 538 12.70 29.16 -11.82
N ASN A 539 12.91 27.98 -11.23
CA ASN A 539 13.64 26.89 -11.85
C ASN A 539 12.87 26.24 -13.00
N LEU A 540 13.49 26.15 -14.17
CA LEU A 540 13.02 25.42 -15.33
C LEU A 540 13.94 24.22 -15.62
N THR A 541 13.32 23.09 -15.95
CA THR A 541 14.06 21.90 -16.38
C THR A 541 14.12 21.82 -17.91
N ASN A 542 15.00 20.98 -18.47
CA ASN A 542 14.99 20.70 -19.92
C ASN A 542 13.61 20.19 -20.41
N ALA A 543 12.89 19.41 -19.58
CA ALA A 543 11.52 18.97 -19.91
C ALA A 543 10.53 20.14 -19.97
N SER A 544 10.74 21.18 -19.16
CA SER A 544 9.97 22.43 -19.19
C SER A 544 10.25 23.20 -20.48
N LEU A 545 11.51 23.29 -20.90
CA LEU A 545 11.92 23.98 -22.14
C LEU A 545 11.42 23.28 -23.41
N GLN A 546 11.25 21.95 -23.36
CA GLN A 546 10.66 21.17 -24.45
C GLN A 546 9.13 21.33 -24.55
N TRP A 547 8.48 21.97 -23.58
CA TRP A 547 7.04 22.22 -23.66
C TRP A 547 6.72 23.33 -24.67
N ASP A 548 5.94 23.00 -25.69
CA ASP A 548 5.54 23.94 -26.75
C ASP A 548 4.78 25.17 -26.24
N GLY A 549 4.02 25.04 -25.15
CA GLY A 549 3.23 26.12 -24.57
C GLY A 549 3.96 26.97 -23.53
N LEU A 550 5.26 26.74 -23.29
CA LEU A 550 6.00 27.42 -22.22
C LEU A 550 5.97 28.95 -22.38
N VAL A 551 6.27 29.45 -23.59
CA VAL A 551 6.33 30.90 -23.85
C VAL A 551 4.99 31.55 -23.54
N GLU A 552 3.89 30.96 -24.02
CA GLU A 552 2.53 31.45 -23.76
C GLU A 552 2.21 31.43 -22.26
N ALA A 553 2.60 30.39 -21.53
CA ALA A 553 2.34 30.27 -20.10
C ALA A 553 3.08 31.33 -19.26
N VAL A 554 4.36 31.58 -19.58
CA VAL A 554 5.15 32.64 -18.93
C VAL A 554 4.52 34.00 -19.22
N GLU A 555 4.21 34.30 -20.48
CA GLU A 555 3.58 35.55 -20.91
C GLU A 555 2.22 35.78 -20.24
N ASN A 556 1.40 34.75 -20.17
CA ASN A 556 0.09 34.82 -19.53
C ASN A 556 0.21 35.07 -18.03
N SER A 557 1.19 34.45 -17.35
CA SER A 557 1.43 34.65 -15.92
C SER A 557 1.80 36.11 -15.63
N VAL A 558 2.75 36.67 -16.38
CA VAL A 558 3.18 38.07 -16.24
C VAL A 558 2.04 39.05 -16.52
N LYS A 559 1.29 38.84 -17.62
CA LYS A 559 0.16 39.70 -18.01
C LYS A 559 -0.99 39.65 -17.01
N THR A 560 -1.31 38.45 -16.50
CA THR A 560 -2.42 38.25 -15.55
C THR A 560 -2.18 39.00 -14.24
N HIS A 561 -0.92 39.00 -13.76
CA HIS A 561 -0.56 39.63 -12.49
C HIS A 561 -0.01 41.05 -12.63
N GLY A 562 0.12 41.56 -13.85
CA GLY A 562 0.50 42.96 -14.13
C GLY A 562 1.94 43.31 -13.74
N ILE A 563 2.86 42.34 -13.79
CA ILE A 563 4.29 42.56 -13.53
C ILE A 563 5.05 42.78 -14.84
N SER A 564 6.26 43.31 -14.78
CA SER A 564 7.17 43.37 -15.94
C SER A 564 7.83 42.00 -16.17
N CYS A 565 8.11 41.64 -17.43
CA CYS A 565 8.83 40.40 -17.76
C CYS A 565 10.20 40.31 -17.05
N SER A 566 10.84 41.45 -16.78
CA SER A 566 12.12 41.51 -16.06
C SER A 566 12.04 41.15 -14.56
N GLN A 567 10.83 41.12 -13.99
CA GLN A 567 10.56 40.81 -12.59
C GLN A 567 10.27 39.32 -12.34
N LEU A 568 10.06 38.53 -13.41
CA LEU A 568 9.98 37.07 -13.37
C LEU A 568 11.15 36.49 -14.15
N CYS A 569 12.15 36.03 -13.40
CA CYS A 569 13.37 35.47 -13.97
C CYS A 569 13.28 33.93 -14.07
N LEU A 570 13.97 33.36 -15.05
CA LEU A 570 13.95 31.93 -15.32
C LEU A 570 15.34 31.33 -15.11
N GLU A 571 15.44 30.31 -14.26
CA GLU A 571 16.71 29.63 -13.95
C GLU A 571 16.79 28.31 -14.71
N ILE A 572 17.94 28.01 -15.30
CA ILE A 572 18.20 26.74 -15.99
C ILE A 572 19.55 26.21 -15.50
N THR A 573 19.63 24.93 -15.17
CA THR A 573 20.91 24.32 -14.76
C THR A 573 21.92 24.27 -15.92
N GLU A 574 23.22 24.28 -15.61
CA GLU A 574 24.27 24.18 -16.63
C GLU A 574 24.10 22.93 -17.54
N GLN A 575 23.71 21.80 -16.97
CA GLN A 575 23.49 20.55 -17.73
C GLN A 575 22.29 20.64 -18.69
N ASP A 576 21.19 21.26 -18.26
CA ASP A 576 19.99 21.45 -19.10
C ASP A 576 20.28 22.45 -20.23
N ALA A 577 21.07 23.49 -19.96
CA ALA A 577 21.56 24.40 -21.00
C ALA A 577 22.43 23.68 -22.04
N ILE A 578 23.39 22.84 -21.61
CA ILE A 578 24.28 22.08 -22.52
C ILE A 578 23.51 21.11 -23.40
N SER A 579 22.45 20.48 -22.87
CA SER A 579 21.66 19.48 -23.58
C SER A 579 20.49 20.05 -24.41
N SER A 580 20.44 21.37 -24.58
CA SER A 580 19.39 22.09 -25.29
C SER A 580 19.44 21.87 -26.81
N THR A 581 18.27 21.68 -27.43
CA THR A 581 18.10 21.60 -28.89
C THR A 581 17.98 23.00 -29.51
N GLU A 582 18.06 23.11 -30.84
CA GLU A 582 17.82 24.39 -31.55
C GLU A 582 16.46 25.02 -31.19
N ASP A 583 15.42 24.20 -31.00
CA ASP A 583 14.09 24.66 -30.57
C ASP A 583 14.11 25.30 -29.17
N VAL A 584 14.84 24.71 -28.23
CA VAL A 584 14.98 25.25 -26.87
C VAL A 584 15.72 26.60 -26.90
N VAL A 585 16.77 26.71 -27.71
CA VAL A 585 17.50 27.98 -27.88
C VAL A 585 16.57 29.07 -28.43
N HIS A 586 15.75 28.75 -29.43
CA HIS A 586 14.77 29.71 -29.98
C HIS A 586 13.76 30.17 -28.92
N LYS A 587 13.25 29.28 -28.06
CA LYS A 587 12.35 29.65 -26.95
C LYS A 587 13.02 30.58 -25.94
N ILE A 588 14.30 30.34 -25.63
CA ILE A 588 15.08 31.22 -24.74
C ILE A 588 15.25 32.60 -25.39
N GLU A 589 15.59 32.66 -26.68
CA GLU A 589 15.71 33.92 -27.43
C GLU A 589 14.40 34.70 -27.48
N GLU A 590 13.27 34.01 -27.70
CA GLU A 590 11.94 34.61 -27.73
C GLU A 590 11.55 35.22 -26.37
N LEU A 591 11.69 34.46 -25.28
CA LEU A 591 11.42 34.94 -23.92
C LEU A 591 12.33 36.12 -23.55
N LYS A 592 13.60 36.08 -23.97
CA LYS A 592 14.53 37.19 -23.77
C LYS A 592 14.12 38.43 -24.58
N ALA A 593 13.63 38.25 -25.82
CA ALA A 593 13.13 39.35 -26.64
C ALA A 593 11.89 40.03 -26.03
N HIS A 594 11.08 39.29 -25.25
CA HIS A 594 9.98 39.84 -24.46
C HIS A 594 10.45 40.55 -23.16
N GLY A 595 11.71 40.38 -22.77
CA GLY A 595 12.32 41.07 -21.62
C GLY A 595 12.55 40.19 -20.40
N HIS A 596 12.37 38.86 -20.49
CA HIS A 596 12.73 37.94 -19.41
C HIS A 596 14.25 37.84 -19.25
N ARG A 597 14.69 37.67 -17.99
CA ARG A 597 16.10 37.39 -17.66
C ARG A 597 16.27 35.91 -17.38
N PHE A 598 17.33 35.34 -17.96
CA PHE A 598 17.75 33.98 -17.70
C PHE A 598 18.95 33.94 -16.75
N LEU A 599 18.89 33.02 -15.80
CA LEU A 599 19.97 32.68 -14.90
C LEU A 599 20.47 31.28 -15.23
N ILE A 600 21.79 31.08 -15.13
CA ILE A 600 22.37 29.73 -15.16
C ILE A 600 22.63 29.28 -13.73
N ASP A 601 22.11 28.10 -13.39
CA ASP A 601 22.25 27.47 -12.07
C ASP A 601 23.27 26.33 -12.07
N ASP A 602 23.73 25.93 -10.89
CA ASP A 602 24.73 24.87 -10.66
C ASP A 602 26.07 25.08 -11.40
N PHE A 603 26.48 26.32 -11.67
CA PHE A 603 27.67 26.61 -12.46
C PHE A 603 28.95 26.14 -11.74
N GLY A 604 29.69 25.22 -12.35
CA GLY A 604 30.96 24.71 -11.82
C GLY A 604 30.98 23.25 -11.33
N MET A 605 29.89 22.49 -11.47
CA MET A 605 29.78 21.09 -11.03
C MET A 605 30.50 20.04 -11.90
N GLY A 606 31.24 20.43 -12.96
CA GLY A 606 32.08 19.51 -13.74
C GLY A 606 31.80 19.47 -15.24
N HIS A 607 30.86 20.29 -15.71
CA HIS A 607 30.83 20.75 -17.09
C HIS A 607 31.28 22.23 -17.07
N THR A 608 31.96 22.69 -18.12
CA THR A 608 32.37 24.11 -18.19
C THR A 608 31.94 24.62 -19.55
N SER A 609 30.68 25.01 -19.66
CA SER A 609 30.16 25.53 -20.93
C SER A 609 30.30 27.05 -21.02
N LEU A 610 31.56 27.50 -21.06
CA LEU A 610 31.91 28.87 -21.47
C LEU A 610 31.25 29.25 -22.81
N LEU A 611 30.95 28.25 -23.65
CA LEU A 611 30.23 28.40 -24.92
C LEU A 611 28.88 29.12 -24.75
N TYR A 612 28.11 28.81 -23.70
CA TYR A 612 26.83 29.48 -23.48
C TYR A 612 27.00 30.89 -22.92
N LEU A 613 28.03 31.14 -22.11
CA LEU A 613 28.33 32.50 -21.66
C LEU A 613 28.72 33.42 -22.84
N GLN A 614 29.31 32.89 -23.91
CA GLN A 614 29.63 33.66 -25.13
C GLN A 614 28.39 34.15 -25.91
N THR A 615 27.25 33.46 -25.77
CA THR A 615 26.00 33.85 -26.46
C THR A 615 25.36 35.10 -25.84
N GLY A 616 25.72 35.43 -24.60
CA GLY A 616 25.08 36.49 -23.82
C GLY A 616 23.62 36.20 -23.47
N PHE A 617 23.15 34.95 -23.54
CA PHE A 617 21.76 34.59 -23.16
C PHE A 617 21.49 34.73 -21.67
N PHE A 618 22.50 34.47 -20.82
CA PHE A 618 22.37 34.48 -19.37
C PHE A 618 22.85 35.81 -18.79
N ALA A 619 21.98 36.48 -18.03
CA ALA A 619 22.29 37.74 -17.36
C ALA A 619 22.95 37.51 -15.99
N VAL A 620 22.79 36.31 -15.42
CA VAL A 620 23.24 35.97 -14.09
C VAL A 620 23.78 34.55 -14.06
N VAL A 621 24.86 34.34 -13.31
CA VAL A 621 25.50 33.05 -13.06
C VAL A 621 25.46 32.76 -11.57
N LYS A 622 24.75 31.68 -11.18
CA LYS A 622 24.72 31.18 -9.79
C LYS A 622 25.88 30.19 -9.60
N LEU A 623 26.73 30.49 -8.63
CA LEU A 623 27.89 29.69 -8.27
C LEU A 623 27.46 28.63 -7.26
N ASP A 624 27.60 27.36 -7.65
CA ASP A 624 27.16 26.21 -6.85
C ASP A 624 27.88 26.12 -5.48
N GLY A 625 27.19 25.50 -4.52
CA GLY A 625 27.69 25.21 -3.18
C GLY A 625 29.01 24.42 -3.15
N SER A 626 29.29 23.57 -4.14
CA SER A 626 30.57 22.85 -4.22
C SER A 626 31.78 23.79 -4.37
N LEU A 627 31.59 24.96 -4.98
CA LEU A 627 32.59 26.01 -5.07
C LEU A 627 32.60 26.90 -3.82
N THR A 628 31.43 27.39 -3.40
CA THR A 628 31.32 28.46 -2.40
C THR A 628 31.49 28.00 -0.95
N ARG A 629 31.12 26.76 -0.60
CA ARG A 629 31.15 26.25 0.79
C ARG A 629 32.55 26.28 1.42
N ASN A 630 33.56 25.89 0.64
CA ASN A 630 34.94 25.76 1.14
C ASN A 630 35.84 26.95 0.74
N VAL A 631 35.27 28.09 0.34
CA VAL A 631 36.05 29.25 -0.17
C VAL A 631 37.03 29.84 0.84
N LEU A 632 36.81 29.61 2.14
CA LEU A 632 37.71 30.05 3.21
C LEU A 632 38.95 29.16 3.36
N GLU A 633 38.83 27.87 3.02
CA GLU A 633 39.86 26.85 3.26
C GLU A 633 40.56 26.39 1.98
N ASN A 634 39.88 26.48 0.83
CA ASN A 634 40.35 26.01 -0.46
C ASN A 634 40.71 27.20 -1.37
N GLU A 635 42.01 27.48 -1.47
CA GLU A 635 42.53 28.55 -2.33
C GLU A 635 42.18 28.34 -3.81
N THR A 636 42.13 27.09 -4.29
CA THR A 636 41.74 26.79 -5.66
C THR A 636 40.29 27.20 -5.93
N ASN A 637 39.37 26.92 -5.01
CA ASN A 637 37.98 27.39 -5.17
C ASN A 637 37.92 28.92 -5.19
N ALA A 638 38.69 29.61 -4.33
CA ALA A 638 38.75 31.06 -4.32
C ALA A 638 39.31 31.65 -5.63
N GLU A 639 40.34 31.04 -6.22
CA GLU A 639 40.89 31.44 -7.52
C GLU A 639 39.91 31.21 -8.67
N ILE A 640 39.19 30.08 -8.67
CA ILE A 640 38.15 29.78 -9.66
C ILE A 640 37.03 30.82 -9.57
N ILE A 641 36.49 31.06 -8.38
CA ILE A 641 35.44 32.08 -8.16
C ILE A 641 35.93 33.45 -8.63
N GLY A 642 37.14 33.87 -8.22
CA GLY A 642 37.73 35.15 -8.64
C GLY A 642 37.99 35.26 -10.14
N SER A 643 38.13 34.14 -10.86
CA SER A 643 38.24 34.11 -12.32
C SER A 643 36.87 34.23 -13.00
N ILE A 644 35.86 33.58 -12.45
CA ILE A 644 34.47 33.65 -12.95
C ILE A 644 33.91 35.07 -12.76
N THR A 645 34.14 35.71 -11.62
CA THR A 645 33.68 37.08 -11.36
C THR A 645 34.32 38.09 -12.31
N LYS A 646 35.64 37.99 -12.56
CA LYS A 646 36.35 38.81 -13.56
C LYS A 646 35.84 38.58 -14.99
N LEU A 647 35.50 37.34 -15.32
CA LEU A 647 34.86 37.04 -16.60
C LEU A 647 33.48 37.74 -16.66
N GLY A 648 32.70 37.66 -15.59
CA GLY A 648 31.41 38.36 -15.44
C GLY A 648 31.51 39.85 -15.69
N GLU A 649 32.53 40.50 -15.11
CA GLU A 649 32.81 41.92 -15.38
C GLU A 649 33.11 42.19 -16.86
N SER A 650 33.85 41.29 -17.51
CA SER A 650 34.31 41.45 -18.90
C SER A 650 33.20 41.22 -19.94
N ILE A 651 32.23 40.34 -19.66
CA ILE A 651 31.12 40.00 -20.58
C ILE A 651 29.74 40.37 -20.02
N HIS A 652 29.69 41.16 -18.95
CA HIS A 652 28.50 41.79 -18.37
C HIS A 652 27.43 40.84 -17.82
N PHE A 653 27.83 39.78 -17.11
CA PHE A 653 26.90 38.99 -16.29
C PHE A 653 27.11 39.22 -14.80
N THR A 654 26.03 39.08 -14.02
CA THR A 654 26.04 39.20 -12.55
C THR A 654 26.34 37.85 -11.92
N THR A 655 27.05 37.81 -10.80
CA THR A 655 27.31 36.56 -10.06
C THR A 655 26.50 36.45 -8.77
N ILE A 656 25.81 35.32 -8.58
CA ILE A 656 25.19 34.97 -7.29
C ILE A 656 26.05 33.89 -6.63
N ALA A 657 26.52 34.14 -5.41
CA ALA A 657 27.17 33.09 -4.61
C ALA A 657 26.14 32.40 -3.72
N GLU A 658 25.95 31.09 -3.92
CA GLU A 658 25.07 30.29 -3.09
C GLU A 658 25.74 29.78 -1.82
N TRP A 659 24.97 29.18 -0.91
CA TRP A 659 25.47 28.55 0.31
C TRP A 659 26.30 29.48 1.21
N VAL A 660 25.91 30.76 1.29
CA VAL A 660 26.53 31.72 2.22
C VAL A 660 25.96 31.52 3.63
N GLU A 661 26.77 31.02 4.55
CA GLU A 661 26.34 30.65 5.92
C GLU A 661 26.97 31.52 7.02
N SER A 662 28.05 32.25 6.73
CA SER A 662 28.77 33.07 7.71
C SER A 662 29.19 34.43 7.15
N LYS A 663 29.44 35.38 8.06
CA LYS A 663 29.92 36.72 7.70
C LYS A 663 31.31 36.66 7.08
N GLU A 664 32.18 35.81 7.58
CA GLU A 664 33.54 35.62 7.06
C GLU A 664 33.52 35.14 5.61
N GLN A 665 32.64 34.18 5.29
CA GLN A 665 32.44 33.69 3.93
C GLN A 665 31.90 34.78 3.01
N LEU A 666 30.90 35.56 3.48
CA LEU A 666 30.35 36.70 2.75
C LEU A 666 31.45 37.71 2.38
N GLU A 667 32.23 38.17 3.36
CA GLU A 667 33.30 39.15 3.13
C GLU A 667 34.37 38.62 2.16
N LYS A 668 34.69 37.33 2.24
CA LYS A 668 35.62 36.68 1.30
C LYS A 668 35.06 36.66 -0.12
N LEU A 669 33.82 36.23 -0.31
CA LEU A 669 33.17 36.18 -1.62
C LEU A 669 32.99 37.58 -2.21
N LYS A 670 32.65 38.57 -1.38
CA LYS A 670 32.58 39.98 -1.76
C LYS A 670 33.95 40.51 -2.24
N ALA A 671 35.02 40.17 -1.53
CA ALA A 671 36.39 40.53 -1.93
C ALA A 671 36.84 39.83 -3.23
N LEU A 672 36.27 38.67 -3.56
CA LEU A 672 36.49 37.96 -4.83
C LEU A 672 35.66 38.52 -5.99
N GLY A 673 34.76 39.48 -5.73
CA GLY A 673 33.97 40.17 -6.75
C GLY A 673 32.58 39.58 -6.97
N CYS A 674 32.05 38.74 -6.08
CA CYS A 674 30.66 38.29 -6.17
C CYS A 674 29.68 39.47 -5.97
N ASP A 675 28.60 39.50 -6.76
CA ASP A 675 27.66 40.62 -6.78
C ASP A 675 26.47 40.45 -5.83
N VAL A 676 25.96 39.23 -5.72
CA VAL A 676 24.76 38.86 -4.97
C VAL A 676 25.03 37.59 -4.17
N PHE A 677 24.35 37.44 -3.04
CA PHE A 677 24.59 36.40 -2.06
C PHE A 677 23.29 35.76 -1.62
N GLN A 678 23.27 34.42 -1.59
CA GLN A 678 22.14 33.61 -1.19
C GLN A 678 22.59 32.53 -0.20
N GLY A 679 21.92 32.42 0.95
CA GLY A 679 22.24 31.38 1.92
C GLY A 679 21.70 31.64 3.32
N ALA A 680 21.93 30.67 4.22
CA ALA A 680 21.40 30.69 5.58
C ALA A 680 21.90 31.85 6.45
N TYR A 681 22.96 32.56 6.03
CA TYR A 681 23.40 33.80 6.66
C TYR A 681 22.32 34.88 6.67
N TYR A 682 21.56 35.01 5.57
CA TYR A 682 20.44 35.95 5.47
C TYR A 682 19.12 35.29 5.88
N SER A 683 18.71 34.28 5.11
CA SER A 683 17.54 33.47 5.42
C SER A 683 17.56 32.17 4.62
N ARG A 684 16.96 31.13 5.20
CA ARG A 684 16.54 29.95 4.42
C ARG A 684 15.30 30.30 3.59
N ALA A 685 14.88 29.38 2.73
CA ALA A 685 13.60 29.50 2.06
C ALA A 685 12.45 29.55 3.10
N ILE A 686 11.62 30.58 3.00
CA ILE A 686 10.54 30.91 3.95
C ILE A 686 9.20 31.08 3.23
N GLY A 687 8.09 31.07 3.97
CA GLY A 687 6.77 31.29 3.40
C GLY A 687 6.61 32.71 2.84
N TYR A 688 5.54 32.95 2.07
CA TYR A 688 5.27 34.27 1.52
C TYR A 688 5.11 35.34 2.61
N GLU A 689 4.32 35.04 3.65
CA GLU A 689 4.08 35.96 4.77
C GLU A 689 5.38 36.25 5.54
N ASP A 690 6.18 35.21 5.79
CA ASP A 690 7.47 35.34 6.45
C ASP A 690 8.46 36.17 5.61
N LEU A 691 8.42 36.05 4.27
CA LEU A 691 9.24 36.87 3.37
C LEU A 691 8.87 38.35 3.49
N VAL A 692 7.58 38.68 3.56
CA VAL A 692 7.13 40.07 3.74
C VAL A 692 7.65 40.64 5.05
N GLU A 693 7.51 39.90 6.17
CA GLU A 693 8.04 40.32 7.46
C GLU A 693 9.57 40.49 7.44
N TRP A 694 10.27 39.55 6.80
CA TRP A 694 11.72 39.61 6.64
C TRP A 694 12.14 40.86 5.87
N LEU A 695 11.52 41.15 4.72
CA LEU A 695 11.81 42.33 3.88
C LEU A 695 11.60 43.64 4.63
N ILE A 696 10.52 43.77 5.39
CA ILE A 696 10.24 44.98 6.19
C ILE A 696 11.33 45.17 7.24
N SER A 697 11.62 44.11 8.02
CA SER A 697 12.60 44.18 9.11
C SER A 697 14.02 44.47 8.62
N TYR A 698 14.38 43.93 7.46
CA TYR A 698 15.70 44.05 6.87
C TYR A 698 15.93 45.42 6.21
N ARG A 699 14.86 46.11 5.78
CA ARG A 699 14.94 47.49 5.29
C ARG A 699 15.18 48.50 6.42
N ASP A 700 14.69 48.20 7.62
CA ASP A 700 14.79 49.08 8.80
C ASP A 700 16.10 48.90 9.60
N SER A 701 16.90 47.87 9.28
CA SER A 701 18.19 47.55 9.91
C SER A 701 19.38 48.12 9.15
#